data_AF-A0A7W8UGB3-F1
#
_entry.id   AF-A0A7W8UGB3-F1
#
_cell.length_a   1.000
_cell.length_b   1.000
_cell.length_c   1.000
_cell.angle_alpha   90.00
_cell.angle_beta   90.00
_cell.angle_gamma   90.00
#
_symmetry.space_group_name_H-M   'P 1'
#
loop_
_entity.id
_entity.type
_entity.pdbx_description
1 polymer ?
#
loop_
_entity_poly.entity_id
_entity_poly.type
_entity_poly.pdbx_seq_one_letter_code
_entity_poly.pdbx_strand_id
1 'polypeptide(L)'
;MDINEFASLTKHLHYQLRNGASFLPDWLLWVVYGAELGYNFNGQDYWTSFEKQTPLWSHRYNRRWLRDAFKRFDRRYRGVVPQGAWASQFSIIAWPITHAILPQDLQTQLAQTLYQLSFGIAARLDEGPAAIGRFIGKRGVGSSRFRNFLQQEEMVGRIAIALLGGSKIEPDETILSGTLTRIVGDLEKGQSARAWLGDARRVVERARIKGVGHYGMWSQHPVAIEAPGAKEAKPDLTPSIVLQRVEGGEWIVIARFASYGALANLSVDSERFLKVTRCRINGADGFRPAGWLMSDDQQRVLTSWPDPSQPLVQFEKPHETIDALLKAHGRLSQGPRWLFEIGLDGKAREVPALRVQARKRYILVSRDPIANLPFASSIRLRCLNCHVSSIDLPANISDTEFRTLRLAGIHVTRSISFWPSGLPPRRWDGHSRADWFVGETPTFGIEADHDVHSLTVSVDGGSPALFPKLAAATPIFISLPSLSQGIHRVDLDAKVTSFSGEIVSSKASIEVRLEPPVPWTAGATDFRGMLPSIEPPDPSLDEFFEGRTSLSILGPVSHPVSVSLELFDAGHVELATEVVMETSLPCDEEVWRRQSTQFIRRSSSPWAYLSAASANLVITSEELGTCRIPMRRDLRPIRLIWHSNSRATQVRLIDDHGGRAPVSLEFCPFISPCAPYLLQSQELAEGFEPPANGGLFWLQHGEGSEGLVVSMPLVASLSDLAPEPPENAFPSGPEALRITQAHLSRWRQAALAGPLAEVRRELIVKNLERHLFRILCGEVWFQAEKVYDLSAKTAADLRTLALNIEAKPAFAVLIGRDFEDLHSLGVPARIDRIVEMAKRYRVCDEATARVALTICLTEGYTDPALLDRLSSLGKHARSMLRAARLLSYAQVPTDCQSSVKVAS
;
A
#
# COMPACT_ATOMS: atom_id res chain seq x y z
N MET A 1 11.58 -32.93 6.02
CA MET A 1 11.98 -34.35 5.91
C MET A 1 12.95 -34.51 4.74
N ASP A 2 13.81 -35.54 4.70
CA ASP A 2 14.60 -35.87 3.49
C ASP A 2 13.65 -36.31 2.34
N ILE A 3 14.01 -36.00 1.10
CA ILE A 3 13.21 -36.33 -0.10
C ILE A 3 13.01 -37.85 -0.21
N ASN A 4 14.02 -38.64 0.15
CA ASN A 4 13.95 -40.10 0.09
C ASN A 4 13.02 -40.68 1.16
N GLU A 5 13.04 -40.14 2.38
CA GLU A 5 12.15 -40.53 3.47
C GLU A 5 10.69 -40.21 3.13
N PHE A 6 10.43 -39.01 2.57
CA PHE A 6 9.10 -38.61 2.15
C PHE A 6 8.57 -39.48 1.00
N ALA A 7 9.42 -39.85 0.04
CA ALA A 7 9.05 -40.77 -1.03
C ALA A 7 8.70 -42.18 -0.50
N SER A 8 9.43 -42.67 0.50
CA SER A 8 9.13 -43.94 1.16
C SER A 8 7.80 -43.90 1.91
N LEU A 9 7.56 -42.83 2.69
CA LEU A 9 6.29 -42.57 3.37
C LEU A 9 5.12 -42.54 2.38
N THR A 10 5.27 -41.81 1.27
CA THR A 10 4.24 -41.69 0.23
C THR A 10 3.89 -43.05 -0.36
N LYS A 11 4.90 -43.87 -0.70
CA LYS A 11 4.69 -45.25 -1.21
C LYS A 11 3.93 -46.11 -0.19
N HIS A 12 4.29 -46.01 1.09
CA HIS A 12 3.61 -46.76 2.15
C HIS A 12 2.13 -46.36 2.27
N LEU A 13 1.82 -45.07 2.32
CA LEU A 13 0.45 -44.57 2.43
C LEU A 13 -0.40 -44.93 1.19
N HIS A 14 0.19 -44.85 -0.02
CA HIS A 14 -0.49 -45.27 -1.26
C HIS A 14 -0.77 -46.76 -1.29
N TYR A 15 0.15 -47.59 -0.80
CA TYR A 15 -0.06 -49.03 -0.68
C TYR A 15 -1.23 -49.34 0.28
N GLN A 16 -1.31 -48.65 1.41
CA GLN A 16 -2.43 -48.80 2.34
C GLN A 16 -3.78 -48.40 1.73
N LEU A 17 -3.82 -47.30 0.96
CA LEU A 17 -5.02 -46.87 0.25
C LEU A 17 -5.52 -47.91 -0.75
N ARG A 18 -4.60 -48.50 -1.53
CA ARG A 18 -4.92 -49.54 -2.52
C ARG A 18 -5.44 -50.83 -1.89
N ASN A 19 -4.87 -51.24 -0.76
CA ASN A 19 -5.24 -52.49 -0.09
C ASN A 19 -6.39 -52.33 0.91
N GLY A 20 -6.82 -51.10 1.16
CA GLY A 20 -7.96 -50.83 2.02
C GLY A 20 -7.73 -51.02 3.51
N ALA A 21 -6.49 -50.85 3.97
CA ALA A 21 -6.16 -50.90 5.38
C ALA A 21 -6.84 -49.75 6.17
N SER A 22 -7.13 -49.97 7.45
CA SER A 22 -7.65 -48.91 8.33
C SER A 22 -6.53 -47.93 8.69
N PHE A 23 -6.73 -46.62 8.52
CA PHE A 23 -5.71 -45.60 8.84
C PHE A 23 -5.55 -45.28 10.34
N LEU A 24 -6.31 -45.94 11.22
CA LEU A 24 -6.29 -45.68 12.66
C LEU A 24 -4.95 -45.94 13.37
N PRO A 25 -4.11 -46.93 12.98
CA PRO A 25 -2.77 -47.09 13.52
C PRO A 25 -1.81 -45.98 13.05
N ASP A 26 -1.94 -45.53 11.81
CA ASP A 26 -0.95 -44.70 11.11
C ASP A 26 -1.38 -43.23 10.95
N TRP A 27 -2.35 -42.77 11.74
CA TRP A 27 -2.87 -41.39 11.69
C TRP A 27 -1.77 -40.32 11.84
N LEU A 28 -0.68 -40.62 12.55
CA LEU A 28 0.46 -39.73 12.72
C LEU A 28 1.26 -39.56 11.42
N LEU A 29 1.37 -40.62 10.62
CA LEU A 29 2.02 -40.57 9.29
C LEU A 29 1.27 -39.63 8.34
N TRP A 30 -0.06 -39.58 8.45
CA TRP A 30 -0.89 -38.64 7.70
C TRP A 30 -0.74 -37.18 8.14
N VAL A 31 -0.49 -36.94 9.43
CA VAL A 31 -0.15 -35.59 9.94
C VAL A 31 1.15 -35.11 9.31
N VAL A 32 2.18 -35.97 9.28
CA VAL A 32 3.47 -35.64 8.67
C VAL A 32 3.33 -35.45 7.16
N TYR A 33 2.65 -36.37 6.46
CA TYR A 33 2.39 -36.26 5.03
C TYR A 33 1.61 -34.99 4.67
N GLY A 34 0.56 -34.68 5.43
CA GLY A 34 -0.26 -33.49 5.23
C GLY A 34 0.51 -32.19 5.46
N ALA A 35 1.41 -32.15 6.45
CA ALA A 35 2.27 -30.99 6.71
C ALA A 35 3.33 -30.79 5.61
N GLU A 36 3.94 -31.86 5.08
CA GLU A 36 4.88 -31.79 3.96
C GLU A 36 4.20 -31.34 2.66
N LEU A 37 2.95 -31.77 2.40
CA LEU A 37 2.15 -31.20 1.31
C LEU A 37 1.76 -29.73 1.60
N GLY A 38 1.57 -29.38 2.87
CA GLY A 38 1.27 -28.01 3.31
C GLY A 38 2.44 -27.05 3.09
N TYR A 39 3.67 -27.57 3.10
CA TYR A 39 4.87 -26.80 2.76
C TYR A 39 4.86 -26.34 1.30
N ASN A 40 4.39 -27.20 0.39
CA ASN A 40 4.24 -26.90 -1.03
C ASN A 40 2.98 -26.07 -1.35
N PHE A 41 2.22 -25.65 -0.33
CA PHE A 41 1.02 -24.87 -0.56
C PHE A 41 1.38 -23.48 -1.09
N ASN A 42 1.00 -23.24 -2.34
CA ASN A 42 1.19 -22.00 -3.08
C ASN A 42 -0.02 -21.06 -2.95
N GLY A 43 -0.68 -21.03 -1.79
CA GLY A 43 -1.81 -20.13 -1.54
C GLY A 43 -3.12 -20.45 -2.28
N GLN A 44 -3.13 -21.24 -3.35
CA GLN A 44 -4.31 -21.39 -4.21
C GLN A 44 -5.17 -22.60 -3.89
N ASP A 45 -4.61 -23.81 -3.97
CA ASP A 45 -5.40 -25.03 -3.77
C ASP A 45 -4.58 -26.16 -3.16
N TYR A 46 -4.83 -26.41 -1.87
CA TYR A 46 -4.19 -27.49 -1.13
C TYR A 46 -4.79 -28.83 -1.51
N TRP A 47 -6.12 -28.92 -1.62
CA TRP A 47 -6.82 -30.19 -1.76
C TRP A 47 -6.72 -30.78 -3.16
N THR A 48 -6.76 -29.97 -4.22
CA THR A 48 -6.52 -30.46 -5.58
C THR A 48 -5.11 -31.04 -5.72
N SER A 49 -4.12 -30.36 -5.12
CA SER A 49 -2.74 -30.84 -5.07
C SER A 49 -2.62 -32.15 -4.28
N PHE A 50 -3.29 -32.21 -3.13
CA PHE A 50 -3.34 -33.39 -2.26
C PHE A 50 -4.01 -34.58 -2.98
N GLU A 51 -5.20 -34.42 -3.54
CA GLU A 51 -5.97 -35.48 -4.20
C GLU A 51 -5.28 -35.98 -5.48
N LYS A 52 -4.63 -35.09 -6.23
CA LYS A 52 -3.80 -35.48 -7.40
C LYS A 52 -2.59 -36.32 -6.99
N GLN A 53 -1.94 -35.97 -5.88
CA GLN A 53 -0.79 -36.71 -5.36
C GLN A 53 -1.18 -37.97 -4.60
N THR A 54 -2.42 -38.04 -4.09
CA THR A 54 -2.97 -39.16 -3.31
C THR A 54 -4.24 -39.75 -3.94
N PRO A 55 -4.12 -40.51 -5.05
CA PRO A 55 -5.26 -41.14 -5.70
C PRO A 55 -6.02 -42.07 -4.76
N LEU A 56 -7.34 -42.18 -4.93
CA LEU A 56 -8.28 -43.01 -4.14
C LEU A 56 -8.57 -42.51 -2.71
N TRP A 57 -7.98 -41.40 -2.27
CA TRP A 57 -8.24 -40.81 -0.96
C TRP A 57 -9.73 -40.51 -0.71
N SER A 58 -10.37 -39.83 -1.66
CA SER A 58 -11.75 -39.35 -1.58
C SER A 58 -12.80 -40.45 -1.49
N HIS A 59 -12.47 -41.69 -1.91
CA HIS A 59 -13.42 -42.81 -1.86
C HIS A 59 -13.63 -43.37 -0.45
N ARG A 60 -12.68 -43.18 0.48
CA ARG A 60 -12.77 -43.78 1.82
C ARG A 60 -12.79 -42.75 2.95
N TYR A 61 -12.20 -41.58 2.75
CA TYR A 61 -12.07 -40.56 3.79
C TYR A 61 -12.34 -39.17 3.22
N ASN A 62 -12.52 -38.20 4.11
CA ASN A 62 -12.82 -36.82 3.74
C ASN A 62 -11.78 -35.85 4.32
N ARG A 63 -11.78 -34.62 3.79
CA ARG A 63 -10.89 -33.52 4.21
C ARG A 63 -10.94 -33.24 5.73
N ARG A 64 -12.10 -33.48 6.36
CA ARG A 64 -12.30 -33.28 7.82
C ARG A 64 -11.55 -34.31 8.66
N TRP A 65 -11.38 -35.54 8.17
CA TRP A 65 -10.62 -36.57 8.87
C TRP A 65 -9.15 -36.14 9.09
N LEU A 66 -8.51 -35.55 8.08
CA LEU A 66 -7.13 -35.06 8.22
C LEU A 66 -7.04 -33.96 9.28
N ARG A 67 -7.98 -33.01 9.28
CA ARG A 67 -8.09 -31.98 10.33
C ARG A 67 -8.22 -32.62 11.72
N ASP A 68 -9.05 -33.64 11.87
CA ASP A 68 -9.27 -34.31 13.14
C ASP A 68 -8.02 -35.09 13.60
N ALA A 69 -7.22 -35.61 12.66
CA ALA A 69 -5.89 -36.16 12.95
C ALA A 69 -4.91 -35.10 13.49
N PHE A 70 -4.89 -33.89 12.92
CA PHE A 70 -4.10 -32.77 13.46
C PHE A 70 -4.61 -32.31 14.84
N LYS A 71 -5.93 -32.28 15.08
CA LYS A 71 -6.47 -32.01 16.42
C LYS A 71 -6.06 -33.09 17.43
N ARG A 72 -5.95 -34.34 16.99
CA ARG A 72 -5.42 -35.43 17.83
C ARG A 72 -3.92 -35.25 18.11
N PHE A 73 -3.17 -34.75 17.13
CA PHE A 73 -1.75 -34.40 17.28
C PHE A 73 -1.57 -33.31 18.34
N ASP A 74 -2.34 -32.23 18.26
CA ASP A 74 -2.40 -31.18 19.29
C ASP A 74 -2.66 -31.77 20.69
N ARG A 75 -3.77 -32.48 20.88
CA ARG A 75 -4.14 -33.04 22.19
C ARG A 75 -3.08 -33.96 22.82
N ARG A 76 -2.31 -34.69 21.99
CA ARG A 76 -1.36 -35.71 22.47
C ARG A 76 0.08 -35.21 22.55
N TYR A 77 0.48 -34.33 21.65
CA TYR A 77 1.87 -33.87 21.48
C TYR A 77 2.03 -32.35 21.62
N ARG A 78 0.96 -31.63 21.97
CA ARG A 78 0.94 -30.16 22.08
C ARG A 78 1.36 -29.46 20.78
N GLY A 79 0.92 -30.02 19.65
CA GLY A 79 1.04 -29.38 18.33
C GLY A 79 0.40 -27.99 18.31
N VAL A 80 0.86 -27.13 17.40
CA VAL A 80 0.42 -25.73 17.33
C VAL A 80 -1.03 -25.65 16.86
N VAL A 81 -1.88 -24.94 17.61
CA VAL A 81 -3.27 -24.69 17.21
C VAL A 81 -3.31 -23.48 16.28
N PRO A 82 -3.85 -23.60 15.05
CA PRO A 82 -4.03 -22.45 14.16
C PRO A 82 -4.99 -21.43 14.77
N GLN A 83 -4.58 -20.16 14.84
CA GLN A 83 -5.36 -19.05 15.40
C GLN A 83 -5.45 -17.87 14.42
N GLY A 84 -6.37 -16.94 14.68
CA GLY A 84 -6.56 -15.73 13.87
C GLY A 84 -7.65 -15.82 12.80
N ALA A 85 -7.83 -14.73 12.06
CA ALA A 85 -8.90 -14.58 11.06
C ALA A 85 -8.78 -15.62 9.94
N TRP A 86 -7.55 -15.87 9.45
CA TRP A 86 -7.30 -16.87 8.41
C TRP A 86 -7.58 -18.29 8.89
N ALA A 87 -7.15 -18.67 10.10
CA ALA A 87 -7.42 -20.01 10.64
C ALA A 87 -8.92 -20.27 10.86
N SER A 88 -9.68 -19.20 11.17
CA SER A 88 -11.14 -19.26 11.31
C SER A 88 -11.81 -19.47 9.95
N GLN A 89 -11.36 -18.74 8.92
CA GLN A 89 -11.87 -18.82 7.55
C GLN A 89 -11.47 -20.11 6.82
N PHE A 90 -10.24 -20.59 6.99
CA PHE A 90 -9.65 -21.75 6.30
C PHE A 90 -9.48 -22.95 7.25
N SER A 91 -10.52 -23.26 8.02
CA SER A 91 -10.42 -24.15 9.20
C SER A 91 -10.06 -25.62 8.93
N ILE A 92 -10.06 -26.07 7.68
CA ILE A 92 -9.53 -27.38 7.28
C ILE A 92 -8.04 -27.29 6.96
N ILE A 93 -7.66 -26.45 6.00
CA ILE A 93 -6.27 -26.38 5.51
C ILE A 93 -5.33 -25.67 6.49
N ALA A 94 -5.88 -24.89 7.43
CA ALA A 94 -5.08 -24.18 8.43
C ALA A 94 -4.20 -25.10 9.27
N TRP A 95 -4.65 -26.33 9.54
CA TRP A 95 -3.89 -27.29 10.31
C TRP A 95 -2.62 -27.79 9.60
N PRO A 96 -2.70 -28.44 8.42
CA PRO A 96 -1.50 -28.89 7.72
C PRO A 96 -0.55 -27.75 7.37
N ILE A 97 -1.09 -26.58 7.00
CA ILE A 97 -0.29 -25.41 6.62
C ILE A 97 0.46 -24.82 7.82
N THR A 98 -0.19 -24.69 8.99
CA THR A 98 0.48 -24.17 10.20
C THR A 98 1.63 -25.09 10.63
N HIS A 99 1.45 -26.41 10.49
CA HIS A 99 2.47 -27.40 10.83
C HIS A 99 3.57 -27.54 9.77
N ALA A 100 3.47 -26.84 8.64
CA ALA A 100 4.53 -26.79 7.62
C ALA A 100 5.67 -25.82 7.97
N ILE A 101 5.61 -25.14 9.14
CA ILE A 101 6.57 -24.16 9.68
C ILE A 101 6.67 -22.88 8.83
N LEU A 102 7.08 -22.98 7.56
CA LEU A 102 7.14 -21.85 6.63
C LEU A 102 6.78 -22.30 5.20
N PRO A 103 5.47 -22.30 4.85
CA PRO A 103 4.98 -22.57 3.50
C PRO A 103 5.61 -21.64 2.45
N GLN A 104 5.74 -22.14 1.21
CA GLN A 104 6.38 -21.40 0.11
C GLN A 104 5.81 -20.00 -0.13
N ASP A 105 4.50 -19.81 0.01
CA ASP A 105 3.85 -18.51 -0.21
C ASP A 105 4.20 -17.42 0.82
N LEU A 106 4.73 -17.81 1.98
CA LEU A 106 5.12 -16.89 3.05
C LEU A 106 6.64 -16.61 3.05
N GLN A 107 7.43 -17.41 2.34
CA GLN A 107 8.89 -17.35 2.37
C GLN A 107 9.43 -16.01 1.88
N THR A 108 9.02 -15.55 0.71
CA THR A 108 9.47 -14.27 0.14
C THR A 108 9.04 -13.08 1.01
N GLN A 109 7.81 -13.12 1.54
CA GLN A 109 7.30 -12.07 2.43
C GLN A 109 8.13 -11.99 3.71
N LEU A 110 8.51 -13.14 4.27
CA LEU A 110 9.40 -13.19 5.43
C LEU A 110 10.79 -12.65 5.08
N ALA A 111 11.40 -13.10 3.98
CA ALA A 111 12.72 -12.63 3.55
C ALA A 111 12.77 -11.10 3.36
N GLN A 112 11.76 -10.53 2.70
CA GLN A 112 11.64 -9.08 2.52
C GLN A 112 11.51 -8.35 3.87
N THR A 113 10.65 -8.86 4.76
CA THR A 113 10.44 -8.28 6.09
C THR A 113 11.73 -8.33 6.91
N LEU A 114 12.45 -9.45 6.89
CA LEU A 114 13.73 -9.61 7.59
C LEU A 114 14.80 -8.66 7.07
N TYR A 115 14.85 -8.41 5.76
CA TYR A 115 15.76 -7.44 5.16
C TYR A 115 15.47 -6.01 5.60
N GLN A 116 14.21 -5.58 5.51
CA GLN A 116 13.77 -4.25 5.93
C GLN A 116 14.03 -4.01 7.43
N LEU A 117 13.86 -5.05 8.24
CA LEU A 117 14.00 -4.98 9.70
C LEU A 117 15.39 -5.41 10.20
N SER A 118 16.35 -5.68 9.31
CA SER A 118 17.63 -6.33 9.62
C SER A 118 18.43 -5.63 10.72
N PHE A 119 18.55 -4.30 10.68
CA PHE A 119 19.21 -3.51 11.73
C PHE A 119 18.46 -3.52 13.06
N GLY A 120 17.13 -3.43 13.01
CA GLY A 120 16.27 -3.49 14.21
C GLY A 120 16.29 -4.85 14.89
N ILE A 121 16.45 -5.92 14.11
CA ILE A 121 16.66 -7.30 14.60
C ILE A 121 18.07 -7.44 15.19
N ALA A 122 19.10 -6.92 14.52
CA ALA A 122 20.48 -6.98 14.97
C ALA A 122 20.68 -6.32 16.35
N ALA A 123 19.99 -5.21 16.60
CA ALA A 123 20.02 -4.52 17.90
C ALA A 123 19.34 -5.30 19.05
N ARG A 124 18.58 -6.36 18.76
CA ARG A 124 17.75 -7.11 19.72
C ARG A 124 18.12 -8.58 19.80
N LEU A 125 19.29 -8.97 19.29
CA LEU A 125 19.75 -10.36 19.30
C LEU A 125 19.85 -10.93 20.72
N ASP A 126 20.15 -10.07 21.70
CA ASP A 126 20.31 -10.43 23.11
C ASP A 126 18.97 -10.49 23.88
N GLU A 127 17.87 -9.99 23.30
CA GLU A 127 16.53 -9.95 23.93
C GLU A 127 15.74 -11.28 23.77
N GLY A 128 16.29 -12.25 23.04
CA GLY A 128 15.72 -13.58 22.82
C GLY A 128 14.64 -13.67 21.71
N PRO A 129 14.23 -14.91 21.33
CA PRO A 129 13.39 -15.14 20.14
C PRO A 129 12.02 -14.47 20.19
N ALA A 130 11.34 -14.49 21.34
CA ALA A 130 10.00 -13.90 21.47
C ALA A 130 10.00 -12.36 21.28
N ALA A 131 11.07 -11.66 21.71
CA ALA A 131 11.19 -10.22 21.52
C ALA A 131 11.39 -9.85 20.04
N ILE A 132 12.25 -10.60 19.34
CA ILE A 132 12.45 -10.46 17.89
C ILE A 132 11.14 -10.76 17.13
N GLY A 133 10.45 -11.82 17.53
CA GLY A 133 9.12 -12.18 17.05
C GLY A 133 8.11 -11.05 17.13
N ARG A 134 7.96 -10.45 18.32
CA ARG A 134 7.11 -9.26 18.55
C ARG A 134 7.49 -8.08 17.69
N PHE A 135 8.79 -7.84 17.55
CA PHE A 135 9.31 -6.74 16.76
C PHE A 135 8.95 -6.89 15.27
N ILE A 136 9.15 -8.10 14.72
CA ILE A 136 8.76 -8.46 13.35
C ILE A 136 7.24 -8.40 13.21
N GLY A 137 6.48 -8.98 14.14
CA GLY A 137 5.02 -9.07 14.04
C GLY A 137 4.32 -7.71 14.04
N LYS A 138 4.84 -6.72 14.78
CA LYS A 138 4.28 -5.36 14.80
C LYS A 138 4.58 -4.53 13.56
N ARG A 139 5.63 -4.86 12.80
CA ARG A 139 6.13 -4.06 11.67
C ARG A 139 6.06 -4.78 10.32
N GLY A 140 5.84 -6.08 10.34
CA GLY A 140 5.77 -6.89 9.13
C GLY A 140 4.48 -6.60 8.36
N VAL A 141 4.65 -6.18 7.12
CA VAL A 141 3.55 -5.87 6.20
C VAL A 141 3.47 -6.99 5.16
N GLY A 142 2.30 -7.63 5.06
CA GLY A 142 2.10 -8.76 4.14
C GLY A 142 0.62 -9.06 3.93
N SER A 143 0.36 -10.17 3.24
CA SER A 143 -1.00 -10.69 3.08
C SER A 143 -1.70 -10.88 4.43
N SER A 144 -3.03 -10.92 4.43
CA SER A 144 -3.81 -11.27 5.63
C SER A 144 -3.29 -12.55 6.30
N ARG A 145 -2.94 -13.57 5.50
CA ARG A 145 -2.32 -14.82 5.96
C ARG A 145 -0.93 -14.60 6.57
N PHE A 146 -0.05 -13.84 5.92
CA PHE A 146 1.28 -13.55 6.46
C PHE A 146 1.20 -12.81 7.79
N ARG A 147 0.29 -11.84 7.93
CA ARG A 147 0.05 -11.16 9.20
C ARG A 147 -0.43 -12.11 10.31
N ASN A 148 -1.27 -13.10 9.99
CA ASN A 148 -1.66 -14.13 10.95
C ASN A 148 -0.50 -15.07 11.31
N PHE A 149 0.37 -15.41 10.35
CA PHE A 149 1.61 -16.13 10.63
C PHE A 149 2.52 -15.32 11.56
N LEU A 150 2.64 -14.01 11.34
CA LEU A 150 3.43 -13.10 12.16
C LEU A 150 2.95 -12.96 13.62
N GLN A 151 1.69 -13.30 13.92
CA GLN A 151 1.17 -13.36 15.29
C GLN A 151 1.81 -14.50 16.11
N GLN A 152 2.44 -15.48 15.47
CA GLN A 152 3.17 -16.55 16.14
C GLN A 152 4.57 -16.08 16.53
N GLU A 153 4.63 -15.10 17.44
CA GLU A 153 5.81 -14.32 17.77
C GLU A 153 7.04 -15.20 18.05
N GLU A 154 6.92 -16.19 18.93
CA GLU A 154 8.05 -17.07 19.27
C GLU A 154 8.56 -17.87 18.07
N MET A 155 7.66 -18.42 17.25
CA MET A 155 8.02 -19.20 16.07
C MET A 155 8.70 -18.32 15.02
N VAL A 156 8.15 -17.14 14.75
CA VAL A 156 8.68 -16.16 13.80
C VAL A 156 10.07 -15.70 14.23
N GLY A 157 10.26 -15.41 15.52
CA GLY A 157 11.55 -15.01 16.06
C GLY A 157 12.62 -16.10 15.94
N ARG A 158 12.26 -17.37 16.20
CA ARG A 158 13.15 -18.51 16.02
C ARG A 158 13.51 -18.73 14.55
N ILE A 159 12.53 -18.65 13.64
CA ILE A 159 12.77 -18.74 12.19
C ILE A 159 13.69 -17.60 11.74
N ALA A 160 13.45 -16.37 12.20
CA ALA A 160 14.28 -15.21 11.88
C ALA A 160 15.73 -15.40 12.33
N ILE A 161 15.95 -15.81 13.58
CA ILE A 161 17.29 -16.11 14.12
C ILE A 161 17.97 -17.20 13.28
N ALA A 162 17.25 -18.27 12.95
CA ALA A 162 17.82 -19.39 12.22
C ALA A 162 18.14 -19.05 10.76
N LEU A 163 17.32 -18.23 10.09
CA LEU A 163 17.58 -17.74 8.73
C LEU A 163 18.74 -16.72 8.69
N LEU A 164 18.87 -15.86 9.69
CA LEU A 164 19.86 -14.77 9.75
C LEU A 164 21.19 -15.16 10.42
N GLY A 165 21.17 -16.12 11.33
CA GLY A 165 22.32 -16.50 12.15
C GLY A 165 23.28 -17.52 11.52
N GLY A 166 22.90 -18.10 10.38
CA GLY A 166 23.71 -19.09 9.66
C GLY A 166 23.93 -20.41 10.42
N SER A 167 24.69 -21.32 9.81
CA SER A 167 24.98 -22.69 10.27
C SER A 167 25.88 -22.80 11.52
N LYS A 168 26.08 -21.70 12.28
CA LYS A 168 26.96 -21.63 13.45
C LYS A 168 26.23 -21.46 14.78
N ILE A 169 24.90 -21.49 14.78
CA ILE A 169 24.10 -21.58 16.01
C ILE A 169 24.03 -23.07 16.33
N GLU A 170 24.57 -23.50 17.49
CA GLU A 170 24.17 -24.80 18.05
C GLU A 170 22.65 -24.75 18.20
N PRO A 171 21.89 -25.60 17.46
CA PRO A 171 20.45 -25.55 17.45
C PRO A 171 19.98 -26.03 18.82
N ASP A 172 19.82 -25.09 19.76
CA ASP A 172 19.14 -25.36 21.00
C ASP A 172 17.66 -25.61 20.66
N GLU A 173 17.38 -26.90 20.48
CA GLU A 173 16.12 -27.62 20.48
C GLU A 173 14.89 -26.85 19.93
N THR A 174 14.56 -26.98 18.63
CA THR A 174 13.14 -27.00 18.16
C THR A 174 12.95 -27.26 16.66
N ILE A 175 13.80 -26.74 15.76
CA ILE A 175 13.66 -26.94 14.30
C ILE A 175 14.78 -27.86 13.78
N LEU A 176 14.41 -28.96 13.14
CA LEU A 176 15.33 -29.89 12.48
C LEU A 176 16.20 -29.17 11.43
N SER A 177 17.52 -29.34 11.53
CA SER A 177 18.50 -28.70 10.63
C SER A 177 18.22 -28.96 9.15
N GLY A 178 17.75 -30.17 8.80
CA GLY A 178 17.36 -30.51 7.43
C GLY A 178 16.19 -29.67 6.89
N THR A 179 15.23 -29.31 7.74
CA THR A 179 14.10 -28.45 7.37
C THR A 179 14.57 -27.02 7.11
N LEU A 180 15.52 -26.52 7.92
CA LEU A 180 16.09 -25.20 7.74
C LEU A 180 16.88 -25.09 6.43
N THR A 181 17.74 -26.06 6.14
CA THR A 181 18.52 -26.10 4.89
C THR A 181 17.62 -26.10 3.66
N ARG A 182 16.49 -26.82 3.71
CA ARG A 182 15.50 -26.82 2.64
C ARG A 182 14.86 -25.44 2.44
N ILE A 183 14.42 -24.79 3.52
CA ILE A 183 13.82 -23.44 3.48
C ILE A 183 14.81 -22.43 2.89
N VAL A 184 16.07 -22.46 3.35
CA VAL A 184 17.13 -21.58 2.83
C VAL A 184 17.38 -21.86 1.34
N GLY A 185 17.47 -23.13 0.94
CA GLY A 185 17.65 -23.49 -0.47
C GLY A 185 16.50 -23.05 -1.38
N ASP A 186 15.26 -23.11 -0.90
CA ASP A 186 14.09 -22.63 -1.65
C ASP A 186 14.08 -21.09 -1.76
N LEU A 187 14.40 -20.39 -0.67
CA LEU A 187 14.56 -18.93 -0.65
C LEU A 187 15.70 -18.44 -1.56
N GLU A 188 16.77 -19.22 -1.69
CA GLU A 188 17.92 -18.90 -2.55
C GLU A 188 17.67 -19.12 -4.05
N LYS A 189 16.60 -19.83 -4.43
CA LYS A 189 16.17 -19.95 -5.85
C LYS A 189 15.63 -18.63 -6.40
N GLY A 190 15.00 -17.81 -5.57
CA GLY A 190 14.52 -16.48 -5.95
C GLY A 190 15.65 -15.44 -5.94
N GLN A 191 15.92 -14.78 -7.07
CA GLN A 191 17.01 -13.78 -7.18
C GLN A 191 16.87 -12.66 -6.13
N SER A 192 15.67 -12.14 -5.90
CA SER A 192 15.41 -11.06 -4.94
C SER A 192 15.49 -11.53 -3.48
N ALA A 193 14.88 -12.68 -3.15
CA ALA A 193 14.90 -13.23 -1.79
C ALA A 193 16.32 -13.61 -1.34
N ARG A 194 17.14 -14.15 -2.25
CA ARG A 194 18.56 -14.43 -2.03
C ARG A 194 19.36 -13.17 -1.69
N ALA A 195 19.17 -12.10 -2.45
CA ALA A 195 19.86 -10.83 -2.21
C ALA A 195 19.49 -10.25 -0.83
N TRP A 196 18.19 -10.20 -0.52
CA TRP A 196 17.65 -9.71 0.75
C TRP A 196 18.20 -10.45 1.97
N LEU A 197 18.17 -11.79 1.93
CA LEU A 197 18.71 -12.60 3.03
C LEU A 197 20.23 -12.49 3.15
N GLY A 198 20.95 -12.44 2.03
CA GLY A 198 22.41 -12.28 2.02
C GLY A 198 22.87 -10.95 2.63
N ASP A 199 22.13 -9.87 2.39
CA ASP A 199 22.41 -8.56 3.00
C ASP A 199 22.02 -8.54 4.49
N ALA A 200 20.85 -9.08 4.85
CA ALA A 200 20.39 -9.15 6.23
C ALA A 200 21.32 -10.00 7.12
N ARG A 201 21.84 -11.13 6.62
CA ARG A 201 22.87 -11.95 7.29
C ARG A 201 24.14 -11.15 7.57
N ARG A 202 24.65 -10.40 6.58
CA ARG A 202 25.86 -9.57 6.74
C ARG A 202 25.70 -8.51 7.84
N VAL A 203 24.51 -7.92 7.98
CA VAL A 203 24.20 -6.96 9.06
C VAL A 203 24.25 -7.63 10.43
N VAL A 204 23.60 -8.79 10.58
CA VAL A 204 23.56 -9.55 11.84
C VAL A 204 24.92 -10.12 12.23
N GLU A 205 25.70 -10.63 11.28
CA GLU A 205 27.06 -11.12 11.51
C GLU A 205 27.98 -10.01 12.03
N ARG A 206 27.92 -8.80 11.45
CA ARG A 206 28.70 -7.65 11.91
C ARG A 206 28.35 -7.23 13.35
N ALA A 207 27.08 -7.32 13.73
CA ALA A 207 26.65 -7.02 15.10
C ALA A 207 27.17 -8.07 16.10
N ARG A 208 27.17 -9.35 15.74
CA ARG A 208 27.65 -10.45 16.62
C ARG A 208 29.16 -10.45 16.87
N ILE A 209 29.98 -10.08 15.88
CA ILE A 209 31.45 -10.07 16.02
C ILE A 209 31.92 -9.12 17.14
N LYS A 210 31.10 -8.13 17.54
CA LYS A 210 31.42 -7.22 18.65
C LYS A 210 30.98 -7.73 20.03
N GLY A 211 30.19 -8.81 20.12
CA GLY A 211 29.65 -9.35 21.38
C GLY A 211 30.45 -10.47 22.03
N VAL A 212 31.46 -11.05 21.35
CA VAL A 212 32.26 -12.17 21.88
C VAL A 212 33.64 -11.65 22.28
N GLY A 213 33.73 -11.14 23.49
CA GLY A 213 34.97 -10.63 24.09
C GLY A 213 34.91 -10.63 25.61
N HIS A 214 34.61 -11.77 26.22
CA HIS A 214 34.83 -12.01 27.66
C HIS A 214 35.82 -13.16 27.82
N TYR A 215 37.11 -12.85 27.81
CA TYR A 215 38.15 -13.60 28.54
C TYR A 215 39.29 -12.64 28.87
N GLY A 216 39.39 -12.27 30.14
CA GLY A 216 40.39 -11.34 30.64
C GLY A 216 39.99 -10.72 31.98
N MET A 217 39.82 -11.59 32.98
CA MET A 217 39.78 -11.25 34.41
C MET A 217 40.76 -10.11 34.71
N TRP A 218 40.29 -8.98 35.25
CA TRP A 218 41.01 -8.14 36.22
C TRP A 218 40.03 -7.65 37.30
N SER A 219 40.57 -7.71 38.49
CA SER A 219 40.05 -7.56 39.84
C SER A 219 39.20 -6.32 40.12
N GLN A 220 38.15 -6.58 40.89
CA GLN A 220 37.34 -5.72 41.75
C GLN A 220 37.95 -4.37 42.19
N HIS A 221 37.23 -3.28 41.90
CA HIS A 221 36.79 -2.31 42.91
C HIS A 221 35.43 -1.72 42.49
N PRO A 222 34.41 -1.69 43.37
CA PRO A 222 33.11 -1.12 43.05
C PRO A 222 33.17 0.40 43.24
N VAL A 223 33.24 1.14 42.14
CA VAL A 223 32.71 2.51 42.09
C VAL A 223 31.53 2.43 41.15
N ALA A 224 30.35 2.80 41.67
CA ALA A 224 29.14 2.93 40.87
C ALA A 224 29.37 3.99 39.79
N ILE A 225 29.81 3.55 38.62
CA ILE A 225 29.74 4.29 37.38
C ILE A 225 28.57 3.67 36.64
N GLU A 226 27.47 4.42 36.54
CA GLU A 226 26.39 4.11 35.62
C GLU A 226 27.01 3.82 34.25
N ALA A 227 26.75 2.63 33.71
CA ALA A 227 27.15 2.29 32.36
C ALA A 227 26.65 3.39 31.41
N PRO A 228 27.50 4.02 30.58
CA PRO A 228 27.04 4.96 29.57
C PRO A 228 26.35 4.15 28.47
N GLY A 229 25.08 3.81 28.70
CA GLY A 229 24.20 3.24 27.70
C GLY A 229 23.99 4.26 26.57
N ALA A 230 24.15 3.81 25.34
CA ALA A 230 23.79 4.56 24.14
C ALA A 230 22.39 5.17 24.34
N LYS A 231 22.32 6.50 24.48
CA LYS A 231 21.05 7.20 24.67
C LYS A 231 20.17 6.96 23.44
N GLU A 232 18.95 6.48 23.66
CA GLU A 232 17.95 6.27 22.60
C GLU A 232 17.87 7.49 21.68
N ALA A 233 18.02 7.23 20.37
CA ALA A 233 18.04 8.28 19.36
C ALA A 233 16.66 8.97 19.29
N LYS A 234 16.55 10.16 19.87
CA LYS A 234 15.39 11.03 19.67
C LYS A 234 15.23 11.37 18.17
N PRO A 235 13.99 11.40 17.63
CA PRO A 235 13.76 11.75 16.23
C PRO A 235 14.28 13.17 15.95
N ASP A 236 15.10 13.31 14.92
CA ASP A 236 15.64 14.61 14.52
C ASP A 236 14.62 15.34 13.67
N LEU A 237 14.08 16.42 14.22
CA LEU A 237 13.08 17.26 13.58
C LEU A 237 13.62 18.65 13.26
N THR A 238 14.88 18.93 13.62
CA THR A 238 15.44 20.27 13.44
C THR A 238 15.70 20.55 11.97
N PRO A 239 15.01 21.55 11.37
CA PRO A 239 15.33 21.94 10.01
C PRO A 239 16.64 22.72 9.98
N SER A 240 17.35 22.66 8.85
CA SER A 240 18.53 23.51 8.61
C SER A 240 18.36 24.35 7.35
N ILE A 241 18.92 25.56 7.36
CA ILE A 241 18.97 26.43 6.19
C ILE A 241 20.40 26.48 5.65
N VAL A 242 20.53 26.35 4.34
CA VAL A 242 21.78 26.51 3.60
C VAL A 242 21.55 27.55 2.51
N LEU A 243 22.49 28.48 2.37
CA LEU A 243 22.51 29.38 1.23
C LEU A 243 23.41 28.79 0.16
N GLN A 244 22.99 28.83 -1.11
CA GLN A 244 23.80 28.33 -2.22
C GLN A 244 23.96 29.41 -3.29
N ARG A 245 25.19 29.57 -3.78
CA ARG A 245 25.48 30.51 -4.87
C ARG A 245 25.06 29.90 -6.22
N VAL A 246 24.40 30.69 -7.05
CA VAL A 246 23.92 30.30 -8.39
C VAL A 246 24.68 31.08 -9.46
N GLU A 247 24.65 30.61 -10.71
CA GLU A 247 25.16 31.33 -11.87
C GLU A 247 24.60 32.76 -11.92
N GLY A 248 25.48 33.75 -12.10
CA GLY A 248 25.14 35.18 -12.02
C GLY A 248 25.47 35.86 -10.68
N GLY A 249 25.96 35.11 -9.67
CA GLY A 249 26.45 35.68 -8.41
C GLY A 249 25.36 35.93 -7.36
N GLU A 250 24.12 35.51 -7.63
CA GLU A 250 23.00 35.53 -6.68
C GLU A 250 23.05 34.32 -5.73
N TRP A 251 22.42 34.45 -4.57
CA TRP A 251 22.25 33.38 -3.60
C TRP A 251 20.79 32.91 -3.56
N ILE A 252 20.57 31.62 -3.36
CA ILE A 252 19.26 31.01 -3.08
C ILE A 252 19.25 30.41 -1.67
N VAL A 253 18.06 30.37 -1.07
CA VAL A 253 17.84 29.78 0.26
C VAL A 253 17.29 28.37 0.09
N ILE A 254 17.94 27.38 0.70
CA ILE A 254 17.52 25.98 0.66
C ILE A 254 17.25 25.51 2.09
N ALA A 255 16.02 25.10 2.37
CA ALA A 255 15.66 24.36 3.57
C ALA A 255 15.97 22.88 3.39
N ARG A 256 16.60 22.25 4.39
CA ARG A 256 16.89 20.83 4.44
C ARG A 256 16.17 20.17 5.61
N PHE A 257 15.64 18.98 5.37
CA PHE A 257 14.87 18.20 6.33
C PHE A 257 15.53 16.84 6.56
N ALA A 258 15.58 16.40 7.81
CA ALA A 258 15.90 15.02 8.15
C ALA A 258 14.71 14.10 7.83
N SER A 259 14.97 12.79 7.64
CA SER A 259 13.90 11.81 7.50
C SER A 259 13.09 11.72 8.80
N TYR A 260 11.77 11.78 8.65
CA TYR A 260 10.81 11.57 9.71
C TYR A 260 10.47 10.08 9.87
N GLY A 261 11.22 9.17 9.24
CA GLY A 261 11.08 7.72 9.44
C GLY A 261 11.24 7.31 10.91
N ALA A 262 12.05 8.03 11.70
CA ALA A 262 12.14 7.83 13.14
C ALA A 262 10.81 8.12 13.87
N LEU A 263 10.00 9.07 13.38
CA LEU A 263 8.64 9.34 13.90
C LEU A 263 7.66 8.22 13.54
N ALA A 264 7.78 7.64 12.35
CA ALA A 264 6.99 6.47 11.96
C ALA A 264 7.23 5.27 12.90
N ASN A 265 8.45 5.14 13.43
CA ASN A 265 8.79 4.09 14.39
C ASN A 265 8.15 4.26 15.78
N LEU A 266 7.58 5.43 16.10
CA LEU A 266 6.92 5.69 17.38
C LEU A 266 5.57 4.95 17.49
N SER A 267 4.78 4.92 16.40
CA SER A 267 3.49 4.25 16.37
C SER A 267 3.02 3.94 14.94
N VAL A 268 2.20 2.89 14.79
CA VAL A 268 1.59 2.52 13.50
C VAL A 268 0.70 3.65 12.95
N ASP A 269 0.08 4.42 13.83
CA ASP A 269 -0.79 5.53 13.43
C ASP A 269 0.03 6.71 12.88
N SER A 270 1.17 7.02 13.50
CA SER A 270 2.15 8.00 13.00
C SER A 270 2.76 7.57 11.66
N GLU A 271 3.10 6.29 11.49
CA GLU A 271 3.57 5.77 10.20
C GLU A 271 2.50 5.94 9.11
N ARG A 272 1.27 5.50 9.37
CA ARG A 272 0.15 5.62 8.42
C ARG A 272 -0.09 7.09 8.09
N PHE A 273 -0.15 7.97 9.09
CA PHE A 273 -0.36 9.40 8.91
C PHE A 273 0.68 10.04 7.99
N LEU A 274 1.98 9.77 8.22
CA LEU A 274 3.07 10.31 7.42
C LEU A 274 3.03 9.81 5.97
N LYS A 275 2.58 8.56 5.74
CA LYS A 275 2.44 7.95 4.41
C LYS A 275 1.27 8.50 3.59
N VAL A 276 0.20 8.98 4.23
CA VAL A 276 -1.05 9.38 3.54
C VAL A 276 -1.32 10.88 3.52
N THR A 277 -0.55 11.67 4.30
CA THR A 277 -0.82 13.10 4.46
C THR A 277 0.21 13.95 3.74
N ARG A 278 -0.26 14.87 2.89
CA ARG A 278 0.60 15.87 2.23
C ARG A 278 1.11 16.90 3.23
N CYS A 279 2.24 17.53 2.94
CA CYS A 279 2.80 18.59 3.78
C CYS A 279 3.15 19.84 2.99
N ARG A 280 3.16 20.99 3.64
CA ARG A 280 3.63 22.28 3.10
C ARG A 280 4.81 22.79 3.90
N ILE A 281 5.64 23.60 3.25
CA ILE A 281 6.86 24.14 3.83
C ILE A 281 6.70 25.66 4.02
N ASN A 282 6.92 26.14 5.23
CA ASN A 282 6.90 27.56 5.56
C ASN A 282 8.01 28.27 4.78
N GLY A 283 7.62 29.22 3.93
CA GLY A 283 8.54 29.94 3.03
C GLY A 283 8.68 29.36 1.62
N ALA A 284 7.93 28.32 1.25
CA ALA A 284 7.89 27.79 -0.11
C ALA A 284 6.46 27.46 -0.58
N ASP A 285 6.22 27.61 -1.89
CA ASP A 285 4.89 27.41 -2.45
C ASP A 285 4.53 25.93 -2.68
N GLY A 286 3.24 25.62 -2.50
CA GLY A 286 2.58 24.35 -2.84
C GLY A 286 2.77 23.20 -1.84
N PHE A 287 1.90 22.20 -1.95
CA PHE A 287 1.97 20.95 -1.17
C PHE A 287 2.97 19.96 -1.76
N ARG A 288 3.60 19.19 -0.87
CA ARG A 288 4.44 18.04 -1.15
C ARG A 288 3.61 16.76 -1.05
N PRO A 289 3.90 15.74 -1.88
CA PRO A 289 3.18 14.47 -1.86
C PRO A 289 3.24 13.80 -0.48
N ALA A 290 2.29 12.91 -0.21
CA ALA A 290 2.30 12.13 1.00
C ALA A 290 3.56 11.24 1.06
N GLY A 291 4.10 11.00 2.26
CA GLY A 291 5.35 10.26 2.42
C GLY A 291 6.63 11.02 2.05
N TRP A 292 6.56 12.29 1.59
CA TRP A 292 7.75 13.05 1.17
C TRP A 292 8.86 13.09 2.24
N LEU A 293 8.49 13.31 3.51
CA LEU A 293 9.43 13.37 4.64
C LEU A 293 9.89 11.99 5.15
N MET A 294 9.42 10.89 4.57
CA MET A 294 9.88 9.54 4.94
C MET A 294 11.24 9.23 4.32
N SER A 295 11.54 9.85 3.17
CA SER A 295 12.84 9.74 2.51
C SER A 295 13.89 10.64 3.16
N ASP A 296 15.16 10.25 3.04
CA ASP A 296 16.27 11.07 3.51
C ASP A 296 16.58 12.25 2.60
N ASP A 297 17.29 13.24 3.17
CA ASP A 297 17.85 14.43 2.51
C ASP A 297 16.87 15.23 1.64
N GLN A 298 15.65 15.41 2.14
CA GLN A 298 14.68 16.26 1.45
C GLN A 298 15.12 17.72 1.51
N GLN A 299 15.12 18.38 0.35
CA GLN A 299 15.54 19.77 0.21
C GLN A 299 14.47 20.58 -0.53
N ARG A 300 14.30 21.84 -0.13
CA ARG A 300 13.37 22.75 -0.79
C ARG A 300 13.92 24.17 -0.85
N VAL A 301 13.90 24.74 -2.05
CA VAL A 301 14.19 26.16 -2.26
C VAL A 301 13.06 27.00 -1.66
N LEU A 302 13.42 28.00 -0.85
CA LEU A 302 12.48 28.94 -0.23
C LEU A 302 12.37 30.21 -1.08
N THR A 303 11.15 30.70 -1.27
CA THR A 303 10.83 31.94 -1.98
C THR A 303 10.65 33.13 -1.02
N SER A 304 10.31 32.87 0.25
CA SER A 304 10.27 33.88 1.31
C SER A 304 10.91 33.37 2.60
N TRP A 305 11.49 34.26 3.40
CA TRP A 305 12.15 33.87 4.65
C TRP A 305 11.14 33.33 5.67
N PRO A 306 11.35 32.12 6.22
CA PRO A 306 10.37 31.46 7.09
C PRO A 306 10.02 32.28 8.32
N ASP A 307 8.79 32.12 8.81
CA ASP A 307 8.38 32.62 10.14
C ASP A 307 8.97 31.76 11.27
N PRO A 308 9.89 32.29 12.10
CA PRO A 308 10.50 31.52 13.18
C PRO A 308 9.51 31.16 14.31
N SER A 309 8.35 31.81 14.37
CA SER A 309 7.29 31.47 15.34
C SER A 309 6.52 30.19 14.98
N GLN A 310 6.59 29.76 13.72
CA GLN A 310 5.88 28.59 13.21
C GLN A 310 6.86 27.45 12.87
N PRO A 311 6.43 26.17 12.98
CA PRO A 311 7.22 25.06 12.45
C PRO A 311 7.48 25.22 10.95
N LEU A 312 8.62 24.72 10.48
CA LEU A 312 8.98 24.80 9.06
C LEU A 312 8.13 23.86 8.20
N VAL A 313 7.62 22.78 8.79
CA VAL A 313 6.73 21.80 8.14
C VAL A 313 5.33 21.91 8.74
N GLN A 314 4.31 21.89 7.88
CA GLN A 314 2.92 21.77 8.32
C GLN A 314 2.18 20.73 7.46
N PHE A 315 1.50 19.78 8.12
CA PHE A 315 0.71 18.75 7.44
C PHE A 315 -0.69 19.26 7.06
N GLU A 316 -1.27 18.68 6.01
CA GLU A 316 -2.64 18.96 5.55
C GLU A 316 -3.69 18.51 6.58
N LYS A 317 -3.50 17.32 7.16
CA LYS A 317 -4.34 16.77 8.23
C LYS A 317 -3.62 16.96 9.57
N PRO A 318 -4.33 17.26 10.68
CA PRO A 318 -3.73 17.39 12.00
C PRO A 318 -3.39 16.02 12.60
N HIS A 319 -2.34 15.95 13.42
CA HIS A 319 -2.01 14.79 14.24
C HIS A 319 -1.35 15.25 15.53
N GLU A 320 -2.04 15.08 16.67
CA GLU A 320 -1.68 15.69 17.96
C GLU A 320 -0.22 15.47 18.37
N THR A 321 0.26 14.22 18.35
CA THR A 321 1.63 13.88 18.74
C THR A 321 2.69 14.52 17.83
N ILE A 322 2.49 14.46 16.51
CA ILE A 322 3.45 14.98 15.53
C ILE A 322 3.43 16.51 15.55
N ASP A 323 2.25 17.12 15.64
CA ASP A 323 2.10 18.58 15.73
C ASP A 323 2.75 19.14 17.01
N ALA A 324 2.63 18.43 18.14
CA ALA A 324 3.31 18.79 19.38
C ALA A 324 4.84 18.75 19.23
N LEU A 325 5.37 17.69 18.60
CA LEU A 325 6.81 17.53 18.36
C LEU A 325 7.34 18.58 17.38
N LEU A 326 6.62 18.90 16.31
CA LEU A 326 6.97 19.96 15.37
C LEU A 326 6.95 21.34 16.01
N LYS A 327 5.99 21.62 16.90
CA LYS A 327 5.96 22.87 17.67
C LYS A 327 7.15 22.99 18.61
N ALA A 328 7.62 21.89 19.19
CA ALA A 328 8.74 21.88 20.12
C ALA A 328 10.11 21.94 19.41
N HIS A 329 10.27 21.20 18.31
CA HIS A 329 11.60 20.93 17.71
C HIS A 329 11.70 21.26 16.21
N GLY A 330 10.59 21.48 15.51
CA GLY A 330 10.54 21.71 14.07
C GLY A 330 10.61 23.19 13.64
N ARG A 331 11.08 24.08 14.52
CA ARG A 331 11.18 25.53 14.25
C ARG A 331 12.57 25.91 13.79
N LEU A 332 12.66 27.00 13.04
CA LEU A 332 13.94 27.65 12.73
C LEU A 332 14.58 28.22 14.01
N SER A 333 15.90 28.39 14.00
CA SER A 333 16.63 29.09 15.05
C SER A 333 16.02 30.48 15.33
N GLN A 334 16.03 30.87 16.60
CA GLN A 334 15.37 32.10 17.07
C GLN A 334 15.97 33.33 16.37
N GLY A 335 15.10 34.11 15.72
CA GLY A 335 15.45 35.36 15.05
C GLY A 335 15.71 36.51 16.04
N PRO A 336 16.02 37.73 15.55
CA PRO A 336 15.76 38.22 14.18
C PRO A 336 16.98 38.20 13.23
N ARG A 337 18.13 37.62 13.64
CA ARG A 337 19.38 37.61 12.87
C ARG A 337 19.96 36.20 12.77
N TRP A 338 20.43 35.86 11.58
CA TRP A 338 21.07 34.59 11.25
C TRP A 338 22.37 34.87 10.49
N LEU A 339 23.44 34.18 10.86
CA LEU A 339 24.75 34.34 10.25
C LEU A 339 25.11 33.05 9.53
N PHE A 340 25.65 33.14 8.31
CA PHE A 340 26.05 31.99 7.51
C PHE A 340 27.50 32.11 7.08
N GLU A 341 28.36 31.13 7.38
CA GLU A 341 29.75 31.10 6.93
C GLU A 341 29.84 30.58 5.49
N ILE A 342 30.52 31.31 4.61
CA ILE A 342 30.72 30.93 3.21
C ILE A 342 31.86 29.91 3.12
N GLY A 343 31.51 28.67 2.77
CA GLY A 343 32.47 27.61 2.48
C GLY A 343 33.12 27.73 1.09
N LEU A 344 34.22 27.01 0.90
CA LEU A 344 34.91 26.89 -0.39
C LEU A 344 34.06 26.16 -1.45
N ASP A 345 33.03 25.42 -1.02
CA ASP A 345 32.07 24.69 -1.85
C ASP A 345 30.97 25.58 -2.44
N GLY A 346 31.04 26.90 -2.25
CA GLY A 346 30.04 27.84 -2.73
C GLY A 346 28.71 27.77 -1.98
N LYS A 347 28.67 27.09 -0.82
CA LYS A 347 27.53 27.03 0.08
C LYS A 347 27.84 27.80 1.36
N ALA A 348 26.84 28.50 1.91
CA ALA A 348 26.94 29.14 3.20
C ALA A 348 26.07 28.42 4.24
N ARG A 349 26.67 28.05 5.38
CA ARG A 349 26.04 27.26 6.45
C ARG A 349 25.83 28.12 7.69
N GLU A 350 24.73 27.91 8.39
CA GLU A 350 24.39 28.71 9.57
C GLU A 350 25.43 28.56 10.69
N VAL A 351 25.81 29.68 11.29
CA VAL A 351 26.72 29.75 12.43
C VAL A 351 25.91 30.13 13.68
N PRO A 352 25.84 29.23 14.67
CA PRO A 352 25.10 29.52 15.89
C PRO A 352 25.77 30.65 16.70
N ALA A 353 24.93 31.42 17.40
CA ALA A 353 25.33 32.52 18.30
C ALA A 353 26.08 33.70 17.64
N LEU A 354 25.93 33.90 16.32
CA LEU A 354 26.47 35.05 15.58
C LEU A 354 27.99 35.25 15.81
N ARG A 355 28.73 34.15 15.88
CA ARG A 355 30.20 34.17 16.07
C ARG A 355 30.92 34.31 14.75
N VAL A 356 31.97 35.13 14.71
CA VAL A 356 32.77 35.37 13.51
C VAL A 356 34.26 35.19 13.81
N GLN A 357 35.01 34.79 12.78
CA GLN A 357 36.46 34.56 12.82
C GLN A 357 37.17 35.48 11.82
N ALA A 358 38.42 35.84 12.14
CA ALA A 358 39.27 36.58 11.23
C ALA A 358 39.56 35.76 9.96
N ARG A 359 39.76 36.43 8.82
CA ARG A 359 40.02 35.83 7.48
C ARG A 359 38.88 35.00 6.89
N LYS A 360 37.67 35.05 7.48
CA LYS A 360 36.50 34.33 6.98
C LYS A 360 35.43 35.26 6.45
N ARG A 361 34.61 34.71 5.55
CA ARG A 361 33.52 35.41 4.86
C ARG A 361 32.19 34.88 5.33
N TYR A 362 31.26 35.78 5.64
CA TYR A 362 29.94 35.46 6.16
C TYR A 362 28.84 36.17 5.38
N ILE A 363 27.62 35.65 5.51
CA ILE A 363 26.38 36.27 5.07
C ILE A 363 25.51 36.47 6.30
N LEU A 364 25.20 37.72 6.63
CA LEU A 364 24.24 38.07 7.67
C LEU A 364 22.87 38.25 7.02
N VAL A 365 21.89 37.48 7.48
CA VAL A 365 20.48 37.61 7.12
C VAL A 365 19.71 38.13 8.33
N SER A 366 18.87 39.14 8.15
CA SER A 366 18.01 39.67 9.21
C SER A 366 16.61 39.99 8.69
N ARG A 367 15.60 39.90 9.57
CA ARG A 367 14.26 40.43 9.27
C ARG A 367 14.20 41.95 9.38
N ASP A 368 15.06 42.54 10.21
CA ASP A 368 15.14 43.97 10.41
C ASP A 368 16.23 44.58 9.51
N PRO A 369 16.15 45.89 9.20
CA PRO A 369 17.22 46.58 8.49
C PRO A 369 18.56 46.41 9.23
N ILE A 370 19.59 45.99 8.50
CA ILE A 370 20.94 45.78 9.03
C ILE A 370 21.63 47.16 9.12
N ALA A 371 22.06 47.55 10.32
CA ALA A 371 22.83 48.77 10.54
C ALA A 371 24.20 48.69 9.83
N ASN A 372 24.85 49.83 9.61
CA ASN A 372 26.13 49.88 8.88
C ASN A 372 27.23 49.16 9.70
N LEU A 373 27.58 47.94 9.29
CA LEU A 373 28.56 47.09 9.95
C LEU A 373 29.94 47.26 9.29
N PRO A 374 31.04 47.21 10.06
CA PRO A 374 32.38 47.20 9.47
C PRO A 374 32.55 45.96 8.59
N PHE A 375 33.22 46.13 7.45
CA PHE A 375 33.48 45.10 6.45
C PHE A 375 32.24 44.50 5.76
N ALA A 376 31.07 45.15 5.90
CA ALA A 376 29.86 44.69 5.25
C ALA A 376 29.74 45.19 3.79
N SER A 377 29.23 44.33 2.91
CA SER A 377 28.86 44.72 1.54
C SER A 377 27.51 44.15 1.13
N SER A 378 26.84 44.80 0.17
CA SER A 378 25.51 44.38 -0.29
C SER A 378 25.61 43.14 -1.18
N ILE A 379 24.73 42.16 -0.96
CA ILE A 379 24.59 40.98 -1.81
C ILE A 379 23.13 40.75 -2.23
N ARG A 380 22.92 40.02 -3.33
CA ARG A 380 21.58 39.63 -3.79
C ARG A 380 21.23 38.23 -3.29
N LEU A 381 20.10 38.13 -2.59
CA LEU A 381 19.49 36.87 -2.18
C LEU A 381 18.11 36.77 -2.81
N ARG A 382 17.81 35.65 -3.48
CA ARG A 382 16.51 35.37 -4.08
C ARG A 382 15.53 34.84 -3.03
N CYS A 383 15.16 35.70 -2.10
CA CYS A 383 14.24 35.41 -1.01
C CYS A 383 13.57 36.70 -0.52
N LEU A 384 12.25 36.68 -0.36
CA LEU A 384 11.46 37.80 0.15
C LEU A 384 11.50 37.85 1.70
N ASN A 385 11.16 38.99 2.29
CA ASN A 385 11.06 39.19 3.76
C ASN A 385 12.38 39.06 4.55
N CYS A 386 13.50 39.39 3.92
CA CYS A 386 14.80 39.47 4.60
C CYS A 386 15.72 40.54 4.02
N HIS A 387 16.55 41.11 4.88
CA HIS A 387 17.69 41.95 4.55
C HIS A 387 18.97 41.13 4.65
N VAL A 388 19.92 41.37 3.74
CA VAL A 388 21.13 40.55 3.63
C VAL A 388 22.35 41.42 3.42
N SER A 389 23.46 41.07 4.08
CA SER A 389 24.77 41.69 3.88
C SER A 389 25.86 40.63 3.98
N SER A 390 26.87 40.68 3.11
CA SER A 390 28.07 39.88 3.32
C SER A 390 29.05 40.60 4.24
N ILE A 391 29.80 39.87 5.06
CA ILE A 391 30.81 40.40 5.97
C ILE A 391 32.12 39.68 5.67
N ASP A 392 33.16 40.42 5.29
CA ASP A 392 34.49 39.87 4.97
C ASP A 392 35.53 40.32 6.01
N LEU A 393 35.85 39.46 6.97
CA LEU A 393 36.68 39.86 8.11
C LEU A 393 38.18 39.82 7.78
N PRO A 394 38.92 40.93 8.01
CA PRO A 394 40.37 40.96 7.80
C PRO A 394 41.13 40.15 8.86
N ALA A 395 42.43 39.93 8.63
CA ALA A 395 43.31 39.20 9.55
C ALA A 395 43.54 39.94 10.88
N ASN A 396 43.55 41.27 10.86
CA ASN A 396 43.71 42.14 12.02
C ASN A 396 42.46 43.01 12.16
N ILE A 397 41.83 42.99 13.33
CA ILE A 397 40.62 43.77 13.65
C ILE A 397 41.01 44.74 14.76
N SER A 398 40.76 46.04 14.56
CA SER A 398 41.04 47.06 15.58
C SER A 398 40.06 47.00 16.75
N ASP A 399 40.43 47.57 17.90
CA ASP A 399 39.55 47.63 19.08
C ASP A 399 38.23 48.37 18.80
N THR A 400 38.24 49.34 17.89
CA THR A 400 37.03 50.09 17.50
C THR A 400 36.07 49.26 16.67
N GLU A 401 36.59 48.48 15.73
CA GLU A 401 35.81 47.55 14.88
C GLU A 401 35.28 46.38 15.73
N PHE A 402 36.09 45.86 16.65
CA PHE A 402 35.67 44.83 17.61
C PHE A 402 34.49 45.30 18.48
N ARG A 403 34.55 46.52 19.02
CA ARG A 403 33.44 47.10 19.80
C ARG A 403 32.18 47.27 18.96
N THR A 404 32.32 47.66 17.69
CA THR A 404 31.20 47.86 16.77
C THR A 404 30.50 46.55 16.43
N LEU A 405 31.27 45.49 16.14
CA LEU A 405 30.74 44.14 15.93
C LEU A 405 30.02 43.62 17.20
N ARG A 406 30.63 43.83 18.37
CA ARG A 406 30.05 43.41 19.66
C ARG A 406 28.73 44.14 19.99
N LEU A 407 28.64 45.44 19.71
CA LEU A 407 27.40 46.22 19.87
C LEU A 407 26.30 45.73 18.93
N ALA A 408 26.66 45.17 17.77
CA ALA A 408 25.73 44.54 16.85
C ALA A 408 25.34 43.10 17.22
N GLY A 409 25.84 42.56 18.35
CA GLY A 409 25.61 41.19 18.79
C GLY A 409 26.47 40.14 18.04
N ILE A 410 27.49 40.58 17.30
CA ILE A 410 28.43 39.71 16.59
C ILE A 410 29.68 39.53 17.44
N HIS A 411 30.03 38.28 17.77
CA HIS A 411 31.15 37.96 18.66
C HIS A 411 32.37 37.48 17.87
N VAL A 412 33.48 38.23 17.94
CA VAL A 412 34.76 37.81 17.34
C VAL A 412 35.46 36.84 18.28
N THR A 413 35.75 35.62 17.83
CA THR A 413 36.38 34.56 18.65
C THR A 413 37.73 34.11 18.08
N ARG A 414 38.73 33.88 18.94
CA ARG A 414 39.87 32.98 18.63
C ARG A 414 39.32 31.56 18.58
N SER A 415 39.66 30.81 17.54
CA SER A 415 38.96 29.57 17.22
C SER A 415 39.90 28.39 17.05
N ILE A 416 39.44 27.26 17.58
CA ILE A 416 39.91 25.95 17.17
C ILE A 416 38.88 25.46 16.16
N SER A 417 39.27 25.44 14.90
CA SER A 417 38.49 24.90 13.80
C SER A 417 38.52 23.38 13.87
N PHE A 418 37.35 22.77 13.72
CA PHE A 418 37.17 21.34 13.72
C PHE A 418 36.26 20.97 12.55
N TRP A 419 36.69 20.07 11.67
CA TRP A 419 35.95 19.72 10.47
C TRP A 419 36.10 18.24 10.13
N PRO A 420 35.12 17.64 9.42
CA PRO A 420 35.23 16.27 8.93
C PRO A 420 36.36 16.16 7.89
N SER A 421 37.17 15.13 8.02
CA SER A 421 38.24 14.80 7.07
C SER A 421 38.12 13.32 6.67
N GLY A 422 38.59 12.95 5.47
CA GLY A 422 38.40 11.59 4.95
C GLY A 422 37.04 11.38 4.30
N LEU A 423 36.29 10.35 4.71
CA LEU A 423 34.95 10.08 4.16
C LEU A 423 33.98 11.21 4.56
N PRO A 424 33.38 11.93 3.59
CA PRO A 424 32.52 13.05 3.91
C PRO A 424 31.29 12.55 4.67
N PRO A 425 30.90 13.22 5.77
CA PRO A 425 29.68 12.87 6.48
C PRO A 425 28.47 13.13 5.58
N ARG A 426 27.41 12.35 5.79
CA ARG A 426 26.13 12.54 5.11
C ARG A 426 25.50 13.87 5.48
N ARG A 427 25.62 14.25 6.75
CA ARG A 427 25.24 15.57 7.24
C ARG A 427 26.37 16.15 8.09
N TRP A 428 26.70 17.41 7.82
CA TRP A 428 27.59 18.22 8.63
C TRP A 428 26.97 19.59 8.76
N ASP A 429 26.65 19.98 9.99
CA ASP A 429 26.08 21.29 10.31
C ASP A 429 27.12 22.42 10.29
N GLY A 430 28.39 22.08 10.08
CA GLY A 430 29.51 23.02 10.06
C GLY A 430 30.28 23.08 11.37
N HIS A 431 29.71 22.66 12.51
CA HIS A 431 30.25 23.01 13.82
C HIS A 431 30.03 21.98 14.93
N SER A 432 28.82 21.45 15.09
CA SER A 432 28.39 20.74 16.31
C SER A 432 27.89 19.33 16.07
N ARG A 433 27.57 18.96 14.83
CA ARG A 433 26.97 17.67 14.52
C ARG A 433 27.34 17.13 13.16
N ALA A 434 27.77 15.87 13.17
CA ALA A 434 28.14 15.12 11.98
C ALA A 434 27.48 13.73 11.97
N ASP A 435 26.90 13.35 10.84
CA ASP A 435 26.20 12.07 10.67
C ASP A 435 26.95 11.17 9.66
N TRP A 436 27.27 9.94 10.07
CA TRP A 436 27.87 8.86 9.24
C TRP A 436 27.04 7.58 9.34
N PHE A 437 27.33 6.61 8.45
CA PHE A 437 26.74 5.28 8.58
C PHE A 437 27.54 4.35 9.49
N VAL A 438 26.83 3.42 10.13
CA VAL A 438 27.43 2.32 10.88
C VAL A 438 28.40 1.54 9.97
N GLY A 439 29.68 1.52 10.35
CA GLY A 439 30.76 0.86 9.61
C GLY A 439 31.70 1.83 8.89
N GLU A 440 31.35 3.11 8.78
CA GLU A 440 32.25 4.17 8.38
C GLU A 440 33.11 4.61 9.59
N THR A 441 34.29 5.18 9.33
CA THR A 441 35.20 5.69 10.36
C THR A 441 35.15 7.22 10.35
N PRO A 442 34.47 7.86 11.32
CA PRO A 442 34.52 9.31 11.46
C PRO A 442 35.95 9.79 11.68
N THR A 443 36.40 10.70 10.84
CA THR A 443 37.72 11.32 10.92
C THR A 443 37.55 12.83 10.88
N PHE A 444 38.34 13.55 11.68
CA PHE A 444 38.25 14.99 11.84
C PHE A 444 39.62 15.65 11.75
N GLY A 445 39.69 16.80 11.11
CA GLY A 445 40.80 17.74 11.17
C GLY A 445 40.55 18.78 12.27
N ILE A 446 41.60 19.14 12.99
CA ILE A 446 41.60 20.16 14.04
C ILE A 446 42.74 21.13 13.78
N GLU A 447 42.46 22.42 13.73
CA GLU A 447 43.46 23.47 13.55
C GLU A 447 43.11 24.65 14.44
N ALA A 448 44.11 25.33 14.99
CA ALA A 448 43.93 26.54 15.77
C ALA A 448 44.53 27.75 15.05
N ASP A 449 43.86 28.89 15.12
CA ASP A 449 44.38 30.17 14.63
C ASP A 449 45.43 30.82 15.58
N HIS A 450 45.74 30.15 16.68
CA HIS A 450 46.69 30.55 17.73
C HIS A 450 47.40 29.32 18.33
N ASP A 451 48.49 29.53 19.06
CA ASP A 451 49.20 28.45 19.74
C ASP A 451 48.39 27.88 20.90
N VAL A 452 48.22 26.54 20.92
CA VAL A 452 47.53 25.80 21.98
C VAL A 452 48.55 25.01 22.80
N HIS A 453 48.53 25.19 24.12
CA HIS A 453 49.46 24.53 25.05
C HIS A 453 49.20 23.04 25.18
N SER A 454 47.95 22.60 25.17
CA SER A 454 47.59 21.19 25.16
C SER A 454 46.14 21.04 24.71
N LEU A 455 45.85 20.01 23.93
CA LEU A 455 44.49 19.64 23.54
C LEU A 455 44.18 18.24 24.07
N THR A 456 43.05 18.08 24.76
CA THR A 456 42.53 16.77 25.15
C THR A 456 41.24 16.46 24.41
N VAL A 457 41.11 15.23 23.91
CA VAL A 457 39.92 14.75 23.20
C VAL A 457 39.37 13.52 23.91
N SER A 458 38.10 13.54 24.31
CA SER A 458 37.40 12.40 24.91
C SER A 458 36.13 12.07 24.14
N VAL A 459 35.78 10.78 24.06
CA VAL A 459 34.53 10.30 23.47
C VAL A 459 33.68 9.70 24.56
N ASP A 460 32.42 10.15 24.68
CA ASP A 460 31.42 9.70 25.66
C ASP A 460 31.91 9.73 27.12
N GLY A 461 32.76 10.71 27.45
CA GLY A 461 33.36 10.82 28.79
C GLY A 461 34.39 9.74 29.12
N GLY A 462 34.83 8.95 28.13
CA GLY A 462 35.92 7.99 28.26
C GLY A 462 37.29 8.65 28.44
N SER A 463 38.34 7.82 28.57
CA SER A 463 39.71 8.28 28.81
C SER A 463 40.18 9.28 27.74
N PRO A 464 40.56 10.51 28.11
CA PRO A 464 40.94 11.53 27.15
C PRO A 464 42.30 11.24 26.51
N ALA A 465 42.39 11.38 25.19
CA ALA A 465 43.66 11.40 24.46
C ALA A 465 44.29 12.80 24.58
N LEU A 466 45.55 12.87 25.01
CA LEU A 466 46.30 14.13 25.19
C LEU A 466 47.22 14.41 24.00
N PHE A 467 47.12 15.62 23.45
CA PHE A 467 47.98 16.18 22.40
C PHE A 467 48.77 17.37 22.98
N PRO A 468 50.11 17.27 23.08
CA PRO A 468 50.91 18.15 23.95
C PRO A 468 51.24 19.54 23.40
N LYS A 469 51.08 19.82 22.10
CA LYS A 469 51.21 21.19 21.56
C LYS A 469 50.60 21.26 20.16
N LEU A 470 49.79 22.28 19.88
CA LEU A 470 49.29 22.60 18.54
C LEU A 470 49.79 23.99 18.16
N ALA A 471 50.65 24.07 17.14
CA ALA A 471 51.11 25.34 16.60
C ALA A 471 49.99 26.00 15.79
N ALA A 472 49.95 27.33 15.80
CA ALA A 472 49.00 28.09 14.98
C ALA A 472 49.06 27.66 13.50
N ALA A 473 47.89 27.53 12.87
CA ALA A 473 47.69 27.14 11.47
C ALA A 473 48.26 25.77 11.06
N THR A 474 48.52 24.88 12.03
CA THR A 474 48.97 23.50 11.76
C THR A 474 47.85 22.51 12.11
N PRO A 475 47.23 21.84 11.12
CA PRO A 475 46.15 20.91 11.39
C PRO A 475 46.67 19.56 11.93
N ILE A 476 45.94 18.97 12.85
CA ILE A 476 46.06 17.57 13.26
C ILE A 476 44.81 16.81 12.85
N PHE A 477 44.93 15.49 12.66
CA PHE A 477 43.80 14.65 12.30
C PHE A 477 43.57 13.56 13.35
N ILE A 478 42.31 13.40 13.75
CA ILE A 478 41.87 12.35 14.66
C ILE A 478 40.89 11.42 13.94
N SER A 479 41.04 10.11 14.12
CA SER A 479 40.10 9.11 13.60
C SER A 479 39.46 8.38 14.77
N LEU A 480 38.15 8.15 14.67
CA LEU A 480 37.34 7.49 15.69
C LEU A 480 36.86 6.13 15.15
N PRO A 481 37.73 5.11 15.11
CA PRO A 481 37.33 3.78 14.63
C PRO A 481 36.33 3.12 15.59
N SER A 482 35.47 2.27 15.03
CA SER A 482 34.66 1.29 15.76
C SER A 482 33.51 1.81 16.64
N LEU A 483 33.11 3.08 16.51
CA LEU A 483 31.93 3.61 17.19
C LEU A 483 30.66 2.79 16.90
N SER A 484 29.78 2.66 17.88
CA SER A 484 28.53 1.90 17.81
C SER A 484 27.41 2.69 17.12
N GLN A 485 26.28 2.04 16.82
CA GLN A 485 25.10 2.77 16.38
C GLN A 485 24.59 3.67 17.51
N GLY A 486 24.23 4.92 17.20
CA GLY A 486 23.72 5.87 18.19
C GLY A 486 24.36 7.26 18.08
N ILE A 487 24.17 8.06 19.13
CA ILE A 487 24.76 9.40 19.26
C ILE A 487 25.94 9.29 20.21
N HIS A 488 27.11 9.68 19.72
CA HIS A 488 28.35 9.75 20.48
C HIS A 488 28.75 11.21 20.67
N ARG A 489 29.21 11.58 21.87
CA ARG A 489 29.66 12.93 22.17
C ARG A 489 31.18 12.98 22.21
N VAL A 490 31.77 13.78 21.34
CA VAL A 490 33.21 14.06 21.30
C VAL A 490 33.46 15.39 21.98
N ASP A 491 34.09 15.37 23.14
CA ASP A 491 34.47 16.57 23.89
C ASP A 491 35.95 16.92 23.62
N LEU A 492 36.20 18.19 23.35
CA LEU A 492 37.50 18.80 23.14
C LEU A 492 37.74 19.80 24.28
N ASP A 493 38.91 19.74 24.90
CA ASP A 493 39.34 20.73 25.90
C ASP A 493 40.76 21.20 25.56
N ALA A 494 40.89 22.49 25.25
CA ALA A 494 42.13 23.11 24.82
C ALA A 494 42.61 24.14 25.84
N LYS A 495 43.87 24.04 26.28
CA LYS A 495 44.50 25.04 27.13
C LYS A 495 45.16 26.11 26.27
N VAL A 496 44.68 27.34 26.37
CA VAL A 496 45.07 28.47 25.51
C VAL A 496 45.40 29.70 26.35
N THR A 497 46.24 30.59 25.83
CA THR A 497 46.54 31.86 26.50
C THR A 497 45.46 32.89 26.15
N SER A 498 44.81 33.46 27.16
CA SER A 498 43.77 34.48 27.03
C SER A 498 44.32 35.80 26.49
N PHE A 499 43.43 36.75 26.17
CA PHE A 499 43.83 38.12 25.83
C PHE A 499 44.47 38.88 27.01
N SER A 500 44.23 38.45 28.26
CA SER A 500 44.84 39.00 29.48
C SER A 500 46.16 38.32 29.87
N GLY A 501 46.62 37.31 29.11
CA GLY A 501 47.87 36.58 29.38
C GLY A 501 47.74 35.40 30.35
N GLU A 502 46.53 35.02 30.76
CA GLU A 502 46.27 33.86 31.62
C GLU A 502 46.04 32.58 30.80
N ILE A 503 46.42 31.41 31.32
CA ILE A 503 46.09 30.13 30.70
C ILE A 503 44.66 29.75 31.06
N VAL A 504 43.78 29.64 30.07
CA VAL A 504 42.36 29.33 30.22
C VAL A 504 42.02 28.07 29.41
N SER A 505 41.07 27.27 29.90
CA SER A 505 40.52 26.13 29.17
C SER A 505 39.37 26.55 28.26
N SER A 506 39.43 26.10 27.01
CA SER A 506 38.38 26.28 26.01
C SER A 506 37.80 24.92 25.63
N LYS A 507 36.52 24.71 25.95
CA LYS A 507 35.82 23.45 25.69
C LYS A 507 34.92 23.54 24.47
N ALA A 508 34.91 22.49 23.65
CA ALA A 508 33.97 22.30 22.56
C ALA A 508 33.44 20.86 22.58
N SER A 509 32.22 20.64 22.10
CA SER A 509 31.61 19.31 22.06
C SER A 509 30.90 19.10 20.73
N ILE A 510 31.05 17.92 20.16
CA ILE A 510 30.47 17.55 18.86
C ILE A 510 29.70 16.26 19.01
N GLU A 511 28.49 16.24 18.50
CA GLU A 511 27.66 15.04 18.40
C GLU A 511 27.96 14.32 17.09
N VAL A 512 28.44 13.09 17.20
CA VAL A 512 28.67 12.18 16.08
C VAL A 512 27.54 11.17 16.08
N ARG A 513 26.71 11.20 15.05
CA ARG A 513 25.59 10.28 14.90
C ARG A 513 25.95 9.17 13.91
N LEU A 514 25.81 7.94 14.35
CA LEU A 514 25.98 6.76 13.52
C LEU A 514 24.63 6.12 13.26
N GLU A 515 24.12 6.34 12.05
CA GLU A 515 22.84 5.82 11.60
C GLU A 515 23.04 4.50 10.86
N PRO A 516 22.14 3.52 10.99
CA PRO A 516 22.18 2.35 10.14
C PRO A 516 21.93 2.79 8.68
N PRO A 517 22.64 2.24 7.69
CA PRO A 517 22.30 2.51 6.30
C PRO A 517 20.87 2.04 6.03
N VAL A 518 20.04 2.92 5.48
CA VAL A 518 18.64 2.61 5.20
C VAL A 518 18.62 1.55 4.09
N PRO A 519 18.05 0.34 4.34
CA PRO A 519 17.87 -0.63 3.28
C PRO A 519 16.93 -0.03 2.23
N TRP A 520 17.28 -0.17 0.96
CA TRP A 520 16.46 0.29 -0.15
C TRP A 520 15.06 -0.32 -0.01
N THR A 521 14.05 0.52 0.20
CA THR A 521 12.64 0.10 0.22
C THR A 521 12.08 0.32 -1.17
N ALA A 522 11.35 -0.67 -1.70
CA ALA A 522 10.57 -0.46 -2.91
C ALA A 522 9.59 0.69 -2.66
N GLY A 523 9.77 1.81 -3.37
CA GLY A 523 9.03 3.06 -3.15
C GLY A 523 9.82 4.18 -2.46
N ALA A 524 11.01 3.93 -1.89
CA ALA A 524 11.94 5.00 -1.52
C ALA A 524 12.47 5.64 -2.80
N THR A 525 11.93 6.81 -3.08
CA THR A 525 12.31 7.68 -4.19
C THR A 525 13.63 8.36 -3.86
N ASP A 526 14.71 7.58 -3.88
CA ASP A 526 16.04 8.12 -4.12
C ASP A 526 16.04 8.64 -5.56
N PHE A 527 15.84 9.96 -5.66
CA PHE A 527 15.64 10.73 -6.88
C PHE A 527 16.32 10.15 -8.13
N ARG A 528 15.53 9.52 -8.98
CA ARG A 528 15.80 9.37 -10.41
C ARG A 528 14.64 9.91 -11.22
N GLY A 529 14.46 11.23 -11.23
CA GLY A 529 13.58 11.98 -12.16
C GLY A 529 12.10 11.59 -12.31
N MET A 530 11.61 10.52 -11.70
CA MET A 530 10.27 9.95 -11.87
C MET A 530 9.68 9.62 -10.49
N LEU A 531 8.50 10.17 -10.21
CA LEU A 531 7.77 10.02 -8.96
C LEU A 531 6.35 9.51 -9.22
N PRO A 532 6.11 8.20 -9.12
CA PRO A 532 4.77 7.64 -9.17
C PRO A 532 4.05 7.86 -7.83
N SER A 533 2.80 8.31 -7.89
CA SER A 533 1.87 8.45 -6.78
C SER A 533 0.64 7.60 -7.07
N ILE A 534 0.36 6.65 -6.17
CA ILE A 534 -0.73 5.67 -6.31
C ILE A 534 -1.70 5.77 -5.13
N GLU A 535 -2.99 5.68 -5.40
CA GLU A 535 -4.03 5.64 -4.37
C GLU A 535 -5.03 4.51 -4.68
N PRO A 536 -5.26 3.57 -3.72
CA PRO A 536 -4.66 3.48 -2.38
C PRO A 536 -3.15 3.16 -2.41
N PRO A 537 -2.38 3.48 -1.35
CA PRO A 537 -0.91 3.32 -1.31
C PRO A 537 -0.44 1.86 -1.38
N ASP A 538 -1.28 0.92 -0.93
CA ASP A 538 -1.05 -0.53 -1.00
C ASP A 538 -2.20 -1.19 -1.79
N PRO A 539 -2.28 -1.01 -3.12
CA PRO A 539 -3.42 -1.48 -3.90
C PRO A 539 -3.47 -3.00 -3.96
N SER A 540 -4.65 -3.58 -3.82
CA SER A 540 -4.85 -5.00 -4.09
C SER A 540 -4.96 -5.28 -5.59
N LEU A 541 -4.68 -6.53 -5.96
CA LEU A 541 -4.84 -6.96 -7.34
C LEU A 541 -6.32 -6.85 -7.78
N ASP A 542 -7.27 -7.17 -6.89
CA ASP A 542 -8.70 -7.06 -7.17
C ASP A 542 -9.13 -5.59 -7.36
N GLU A 543 -8.65 -4.65 -6.53
CA GLU A 543 -8.93 -3.21 -6.70
C GLU A 543 -8.43 -2.65 -8.03
N PHE A 544 -7.28 -3.13 -8.53
CA PHE A 544 -6.79 -2.75 -9.85
C PHE A 544 -7.75 -3.18 -10.96
N PHE A 545 -8.17 -4.45 -10.98
CA PHE A 545 -9.10 -4.98 -11.99
C PHE A 545 -10.52 -4.43 -11.87
N GLU A 546 -10.94 -4.01 -10.67
CA GLU A 546 -12.21 -3.31 -10.45
C GLU A 546 -12.14 -1.81 -10.81
N GLY A 547 -10.97 -1.31 -11.24
CA GLY A 547 -10.77 0.08 -11.64
C GLY A 547 -10.78 1.07 -10.46
N ARG A 548 -10.47 0.60 -9.25
CA ARG A 548 -10.42 1.41 -8.01
C ARG A 548 -9.02 1.97 -7.73
N THR A 549 -8.02 1.63 -8.54
CA THR A 549 -6.64 2.12 -8.40
C THR A 549 -6.40 3.35 -9.26
N SER A 550 -5.95 4.44 -8.64
CA SER A 550 -5.53 5.68 -9.30
C SER A 550 -4.01 5.79 -9.31
N LEU A 551 -3.43 6.20 -10.44
CA LEU A 551 -1.98 6.37 -10.60
C LEU A 551 -1.72 7.71 -11.30
N SER A 552 -0.78 8.48 -10.75
CA SER A 552 -0.18 9.63 -11.41
C SER A 552 1.34 9.49 -11.39
N ILE A 553 2.03 9.93 -12.44
CA ILE A 553 3.48 9.81 -12.55
C ILE A 553 4.05 11.16 -12.91
N LEU A 554 4.77 11.77 -11.97
CA LEU A 554 5.47 13.04 -12.18
C LEU A 554 6.89 12.77 -12.69
N GLY A 555 7.35 13.56 -13.65
CA GLY A 555 8.73 13.54 -14.12
C GLY A 555 8.95 14.54 -15.26
N PRO A 556 10.16 14.59 -15.84
CA PRO A 556 10.51 15.53 -16.90
C PRO A 556 9.64 15.32 -18.15
N VAL A 557 9.18 16.42 -18.72
CA VAL A 557 8.21 16.44 -19.82
C VAL A 557 8.76 15.68 -21.04
N SER A 558 7.91 14.90 -21.70
CA SER A 558 8.17 14.16 -22.94
C SER A 558 9.10 12.94 -22.84
N HIS A 559 9.48 12.49 -21.63
CA HIS A 559 10.19 11.21 -21.50
C HIS A 559 9.24 10.02 -21.59
N PRO A 560 9.61 8.94 -22.32
CA PRO A 560 8.79 7.74 -22.43
C PRO A 560 8.76 6.95 -21.13
N VAL A 561 7.57 6.45 -20.79
CA VAL A 561 7.30 5.57 -19.66
C VAL A 561 6.40 4.44 -20.12
N SER A 562 6.79 3.22 -19.76
CA SER A 562 5.98 2.01 -19.91
C SER A 562 5.50 1.55 -18.53
N VAL A 563 4.21 1.26 -18.43
CA VAL A 563 3.60 0.66 -17.25
C VAL A 563 3.15 -0.74 -17.61
N SER A 564 3.73 -1.75 -16.94
CA SER A 564 3.41 -3.16 -17.13
C SER A 564 2.93 -3.80 -15.83
N LEU A 565 2.19 -4.89 -15.96
CA LEU A 565 1.71 -5.72 -14.87
C LEU A 565 2.43 -7.08 -14.94
N GLU A 566 3.33 -7.33 -13.99
CA GLU A 566 3.96 -8.64 -13.80
C GLU A 566 3.07 -9.46 -12.86
N LEU A 567 2.53 -10.58 -13.32
CA LEU A 567 1.65 -11.47 -12.56
C LEU A 567 2.43 -12.66 -12.03
N PHE A 568 2.27 -12.98 -10.75
CA PHE A 568 2.95 -14.08 -10.09
C PHE A 568 1.95 -15.05 -9.45
N ASP A 569 2.26 -16.34 -9.52
CA ASP A 569 1.61 -17.32 -8.64
C ASP A 569 2.09 -17.12 -7.19
N ALA A 570 1.51 -17.84 -6.22
CA ALA A 570 1.97 -17.69 -4.84
C ALA A 570 3.26 -18.44 -4.52
N GLY A 571 3.84 -19.16 -5.49
CA GLY A 571 5.23 -19.63 -5.44
C GLY A 571 6.23 -18.57 -5.94
N HIS A 572 5.77 -17.36 -6.28
CA HIS A 572 6.55 -16.30 -6.93
C HIS A 572 7.11 -16.70 -8.31
N VAL A 573 6.49 -17.65 -8.99
CA VAL A 573 6.76 -17.94 -10.40
C VAL A 573 5.99 -16.93 -11.25
N GLU A 574 6.68 -16.30 -12.19
CA GLU A 574 6.07 -15.38 -13.15
C GLU A 574 5.09 -16.14 -14.06
N LEU A 575 3.82 -15.72 -14.04
CA LEU A 575 2.75 -16.28 -14.86
C LEU A 575 2.65 -15.56 -16.20
N ALA A 576 2.73 -14.23 -16.17
CA ALA A 576 2.68 -13.38 -17.35
C ALA A 576 3.18 -11.97 -17.01
N THR A 577 3.68 -11.26 -18.02
CA THR A 577 3.92 -9.82 -17.95
C THR A 577 3.17 -9.16 -19.10
N GLU A 578 2.26 -8.24 -18.78
CA GLU A 578 1.43 -7.55 -19.78
C GLU A 578 1.63 -6.04 -19.69
N VAL A 579 1.73 -5.36 -20.84
CA VAL A 579 1.85 -3.90 -20.88
C VAL A 579 0.46 -3.28 -20.71
N VAL A 580 0.29 -2.50 -19.65
CA VAL A 580 -0.96 -1.79 -19.35
C VAL A 580 -1.06 -0.54 -20.21
N MET A 581 0.04 0.23 -20.28
CA MET A 581 0.11 1.43 -21.11
C MET A 581 1.54 1.87 -21.41
N GLU A 582 1.69 2.55 -22.53
CA GLU A 582 2.91 3.30 -22.88
C GLU A 582 2.51 4.77 -23.07
N THR A 583 3.24 5.68 -22.42
CA THR A 583 2.93 7.11 -22.46
C THR A 583 4.19 7.95 -22.26
N SER A 584 4.05 9.27 -22.31
CA SER A 584 5.10 10.20 -21.93
C SER A 584 4.79 10.89 -20.60
N LEU A 585 5.82 11.33 -19.89
CA LEU A 585 5.69 12.09 -18.66
C LEU A 585 5.31 13.56 -18.94
N PRO A 586 4.59 14.22 -18.01
CA PRO A 586 3.90 13.66 -16.84
C PRO A 586 2.64 12.87 -17.24
N CYS A 587 2.30 11.85 -16.45
CA CYS A 587 1.09 11.04 -16.63
C CYS A 587 0.06 11.39 -15.56
N ASP A 588 -1.07 11.94 -15.97
CA ASP A 588 -2.18 12.32 -15.09
C ASP A 588 -3.17 11.16 -14.87
N GLU A 589 -3.97 11.24 -13.81
CA GLU A 589 -4.91 10.20 -13.40
C GLU A 589 -5.98 9.89 -14.47
N GLU A 590 -6.42 10.89 -15.23
CA GLU A 590 -7.41 10.68 -16.30
C GLU A 590 -6.86 9.80 -17.44
N VAL A 591 -5.59 10.00 -17.81
CA VAL A 591 -4.91 9.21 -18.84
C VAL A 591 -4.77 7.77 -18.37
N TRP A 592 -4.34 7.58 -17.11
CA TRP A 592 -4.28 6.29 -16.47
C TRP A 592 -5.64 5.58 -16.48
N ARG A 593 -6.69 6.23 -15.96
CA ARG A 593 -8.04 5.65 -15.83
C ARG A 593 -8.57 5.18 -17.18
N ARG A 594 -8.37 5.96 -18.24
CA ARG A 594 -8.79 5.59 -19.60
C ARG A 594 -8.04 4.35 -20.11
N GLN A 595 -6.71 4.33 -19.96
CA GLN A 595 -5.87 3.24 -20.47
C GLN A 595 -6.04 1.96 -19.66
N SER A 596 -6.06 2.04 -18.32
CA SER A 596 -6.27 0.89 -17.45
C SER A 596 -7.64 0.25 -17.66
N THR A 597 -8.70 1.05 -17.81
CA THR A 597 -10.05 0.55 -18.16
C THR A 597 -10.03 -0.17 -19.51
N GLN A 598 -9.32 0.37 -20.49
CA GLN A 598 -9.19 -0.24 -21.81
C GLN A 598 -8.38 -1.54 -21.77
N PHE A 599 -7.32 -1.60 -20.97
CA PHE A 599 -6.52 -2.79 -20.70
C PHE A 599 -7.36 -3.88 -20.04
N ILE A 600 -8.09 -3.56 -18.97
CA ILE A 600 -8.98 -4.49 -18.25
C ILE A 600 -10.03 -5.08 -19.20
N ARG A 601 -10.60 -4.26 -20.11
CA ARG A 601 -11.56 -4.72 -21.12
C ARG A 601 -10.96 -5.60 -22.21
N ARG A 602 -9.65 -5.46 -22.47
CA ARG A 602 -8.93 -6.15 -23.56
C ARG A 602 -8.13 -7.37 -23.11
N SER A 603 -7.98 -7.61 -21.80
CA SER A 603 -7.00 -8.56 -21.26
C SER A 603 -7.09 -9.92 -21.97
N SER A 604 -6.01 -10.25 -22.69
CA SER A 604 -5.92 -11.40 -23.60
C SER A 604 -5.81 -12.74 -22.86
N SER A 605 -5.46 -12.72 -21.56
CA SER A 605 -5.32 -13.90 -20.73
C SER A 605 -5.97 -13.72 -19.35
N PRO A 606 -7.30 -13.95 -19.24
CA PRO A 606 -7.98 -14.03 -17.94
C PRO A 606 -7.33 -15.06 -16.99
N TRP A 607 -6.62 -16.04 -17.56
CA TRP A 607 -5.97 -17.15 -16.85
C TRP A 607 -4.80 -16.70 -15.97
N ALA A 608 -3.95 -15.79 -16.45
CA ALA A 608 -2.82 -15.30 -15.67
C ALA A 608 -3.29 -14.48 -14.46
N TYR A 609 -4.35 -13.67 -14.62
CA TYR A 609 -4.97 -12.93 -13.53
C TYR A 609 -5.64 -13.85 -12.49
N LEU A 610 -6.50 -14.77 -12.93
CA LEU A 610 -7.23 -15.66 -12.01
C LEU A 610 -6.30 -16.58 -11.21
N SER A 611 -5.19 -16.97 -11.84
CA SER A 611 -4.13 -17.77 -11.24
C SER A 611 -3.07 -16.92 -10.54
N ALA A 612 -3.13 -15.59 -10.59
CA ALA A 612 -2.17 -14.75 -9.87
C ALA A 612 -2.56 -14.65 -8.39
N ALA A 613 -1.60 -14.93 -7.51
CA ALA A 613 -1.73 -14.67 -6.08
C ALA A 613 -1.16 -13.29 -5.70
N SER A 614 -0.28 -12.75 -6.54
CA SER A 614 0.27 -11.42 -6.41
C SER A 614 0.64 -10.86 -7.78
N ALA A 615 0.84 -9.55 -7.87
CA ALA A 615 1.35 -8.89 -9.05
C ALA A 615 2.31 -7.76 -8.65
N ASN A 616 3.12 -7.29 -9.59
CA ASN A 616 3.80 -6.02 -9.48
C ASN A 616 3.31 -5.12 -10.61
N LEU A 617 2.88 -3.91 -10.27
CA LEU A 617 2.74 -2.83 -11.23
C LEU A 617 4.10 -2.19 -11.42
N VAL A 618 4.69 -2.38 -12.59
CA VAL A 618 6.05 -1.99 -12.91
C VAL A 618 6.03 -0.79 -13.83
N ILE A 619 6.67 0.29 -13.39
CA ILE A 619 6.76 1.56 -14.09
C ILE A 619 8.22 1.71 -14.51
N THR A 620 8.48 1.60 -15.80
CA THR A 620 9.84 1.63 -16.36
C THR A 620 10.01 2.80 -17.32
N SER A 621 11.13 3.51 -17.17
CA SER A 621 11.64 4.46 -18.14
C SER A 621 13.10 4.12 -18.40
N GLU A 622 13.53 4.12 -19.67
CA GLU A 622 14.89 3.71 -20.06
C GLU A 622 15.98 4.45 -19.28
N GLU A 623 15.83 5.77 -19.11
CA GLU A 623 16.85 6.62 -18.48
C GLU A 623 16.58 6.90 -16.99
N LEU A 624 15.31 6.90 -16.57
CA LEU A 624 14.90 7.28 -15.20
C LEU A 624 14.79 6.06 -14.26
N GLY A 625 14.86 4.84 -14.79
CA GLY A 625 14.86 3.60 -14.03
C GLY A 625 13.47 2.96 -13.87
N THR A 626 13.38 2.00 -12.95
CA THR A 626 12.20 1.16 -12.75
C THR A 626 11.66 1.28 -11.33
N CYS A 627 10.37 1.57 -11.20
CA CYS A 627 9.62 1.46 -9.96
C CYS A 627 8.72 0.23 -10.01
N ARG A 628 8.59 -0.51 -8.90
CA ARG A 628 7.70 -1.66 -8.78
C ARG A 628 6.79 -1.46 -7.58
N ILE A 629 5.48 -1.49 -7.82
CA ILE A 629 4.45 -1.38 -6.79
C ILE A 629 3.82 -2.76 -6.61
N PRO A 630 3.99 -3.42 -5.45
CA PRO A 630 3.43 -4.74 -5.22
C PRO A 630 1.91 -4.65 -5.04
N MET A 631 1.19 -5.51 -5.74
CA MET A 631 -0.25 -5.74 -5.61
C MET A 631 -0.49 -7.14 -5.07
N ARG A 632 -1.30 -7.24 -4.02
CA ARG A 632 -1.56 -8.52 -3.34
C ARG A 632 -3.02 -8.90 -3.46
N ARG A 633 -3.30 -10.21 -3.52
CA ARG A 633 -4.67 -10.74 -3.56
C ARG A 633 -4.98 -11.46 -2.25
N ASP A 634 -6.08 -11.10 -1.60
CA ASP A 634 -6.59 -11.82 -0.43
C ASP A 634 -7.56 -12.92 -0.91
N LEU A 635 -7.15 -14.18 -0.81
CA LEU A 635 -7.95 -15.32 -1.27
C LEU A 635 -9.09 -15.64 -0.29
N ARG A 636 -10.28 -15.93 -0.83
CA ARG A 636 -11.46 -16.38 -0.06
C ARG A 636 -11.50 -17.91 0.07
N PRO A 637 -12.02 -18.45 1.21
CA PRO A 637 -12.01 -19.90 1.50
C PRO A 637 -13.02 -20.69 0.68
N ILE A 638 -14.09 -20.07 0.20
CA ILE A 638 -15.00 -20.66 -0.77
C ILE A 638 -15.05 -19.70 -1.96
N ARG A 639 -14.79 -20.19 -3.17
CA ARG A 639 -14.83 -19.37 -4.38
C ARG A 639 -15.06 -20.20 -5.64
N LEU A 640 -15.66 -19.57 -6.63
CA LEU A 640 -15.79 -20.13 -7.98
C LEU A 640 -14.56 -19.76 -8.81
N ILE A 641 -13.89 -20.76 -9.37
CA ILE A 641 -12.86 -20.59 -10.39
C ILE A 641 -13.39 -21.12 -11.72
N TRP A 642 -12.90 -20.58 -12.83
CA TRP A 642 -13.29 -21.04 -14.15
C TRP A 642 -12.09 -21.07 -15.09
N HIS A 643 -12.17 -21.94 -16.09
CA HIS A 643 -11.15 -22.16 -17.10
C HIS A 643 -11.81 -22.22 -18.47
N SER A 644 -11.48 -21.28 -19.36
CA SER A 644 -11.92 -21.31 -20.75
C SER A 644 -10.80 -21.79 -21.67
N ASN A 645 -11.07 -22.83 -22.47
CA ASN A 645 -10.29 -23.13 -23.67
C ASN A 645 -11.03 -22.60 -24.91
N SER A 646 -10.47 -22.77 -26.12
CA SER A 646 -11.09 -22.29 -27.36
C SER A 646 -12.45 -22.94 -27.70
N ARG A 647 -12.85 -24.01 -26.99
CA ARG A 647 -14.07 -24.78 -27.24
C ARG A 647 -15.10 -24.72 -26.11
N ALA A 648 -14.68 -24.52 -24.86
CA ALA A 648 -15.50 -24.69 -23.67
C ALA A 648 -14.98 -23.87 -22.49
N THR A 649 -15.88 -23.49 -21.58
CA THR A 649 -15.54 -22.95 -20.27
C THR A 649 -15.95 -23.94 -19.20
N GLN A 650 -15.05 -24.29 -18.28
CA GLN A 650 -15.33 -25.15 -17.14
C GLN A 650 -15.31 -24.32 -15.85
N VAL A 651 -16.18 -24.65 -14.91
CA VAL A 651 -16.31 -23.99 -13.61
C VAL A 651 -16.03 -25.00 -12.50
N ARG A 652 -15.21 -24.61 -11.53
CA ARG A 652 -14.93 -25.40 -10.33
C ARG A 652 -15.21 -24.60 -9.07
N LEU A 653 -15.67 -25.31 -8.05
CA LEU A 653 -15.83 -24.77 -6.71
C LEU A 653 -14.62 -25.16 -5.86
N ILE A 654 -13.88 -24.17 -5.37
CA ILE A 654 -12.89 -24.39 -4.33
C ILE A 654 -13.60 -24.17 -2.99
N ASP A 655 -13.62 -25.20 -2.14
CA ASP A 655 -14.11 -25.14 -0.76
C ASP A 655 -13.02 -25.62 0.20
N ASP A 656 -12.33 -24.65 0.79
CA ASP A 656 -11.34 -24.80 1.85
C ASP A 656 -11.94 -24.51 3.25
N HIS A 657 -13.24 -24.20 3.33
CA HIS A 657 -13.92 -23.86 4.56
C HIS A 657 -14.41 -25.12 5.29
N GLY A 658 -13.97 -25.30 6.53
CA GLY A 658 -14.31 -26.46 7.36
C GLY A 658 -15.66 -26.45 8.05
N GLY A 659 -16.53 -25.51 7.71
CA GLY A 659 -17.84 -25.34 8.33
C GLY A 659 -18.79 -26.53 8.09
N ARG A 660 -19.78 -26.64 8.98
CA ARG A 660 -20.92 -27.57 8.82
C ARG A 660 -22.06 -26.96 7.99
N ALA A 661 -22.00 -25.66 7.70
CA ALA A 661 -23.02 -24.99 6.90
C ALA A 661 -23.04 -25.60 5.49
N PRO A 662 -24.22 -25.96 4.96
CA PRO A 662 -24.31 -26.47 3.59
C PRO A 662 -23.89 -25.37 2.62
N VAL A 663 -22.95 -25.70 1.73
CA VAL A 663 -22.64 -24.86 0.57
C VAL A 663 -23.59 -25.29 -0.53
N SER A 664 -24.48 -24.40 -0.96
CA SER A 664 -25.36 -24.65 -2.10
C SER A 664 -24.88 -23.83 -3.29
N LEU A 665 -24.65 -24.49 -4.42
CA LEU A 665 -24.40 -23.83 -5.69
C LEU A 665 -25.59 -24.07 -6.61
N GLU A 666 -26.22 -22.98 -7.01
CA GLU A 666 -27.30 -22.96 -7.99
C GLU A 666 -26.73 -22.50 -9.34
N PHE A 667 -27.13 -23.17 -10.42
CA PHE A 667 -26.82 -22.75 -11.78
C PHE A 667 -28.10 -22.39 -12.53
N CYS A 668 -28.17 -21.19 -13.10
CA CYS A 668 -29.29 -20.70 -13.92
C CYS A 668 -28.80 -20.48 -15.36
N PRO A 669 -29.17 -21.32 -16.33
CA PRO A 669 -28.82 -21.12 -17.74
C PRO A 669 -29.39 -19.82 -18.28
N PHE A 670 -28.75 -19.25 -19.31
CA PHE A 670 -29.28 -18.05 -19.99
C PHE A 670 -30.72 -18.26 -20.53
N ILE A 671 -31.05 -19.47 -21.00
CA ILE A 671 -32.38 -19.78 -21.53
C ILE A 671 -33.45 -19.96 -20.44
N SER A 672 -33.03 -20.17 -19.19
CA SER A 672 -33.92 -20.39 -18.05
C SER A 672 -33.45 -19.60 -16.81
N PRO A 673 -33.48 -18.26 -16.85
CA PRO A 673 -32.79 -17.39 -15.89
C PRO A 673 -33.35 -17.42 -14.46
N CYS A 674 -34.56 -17.96 -14.28
CA CYS A 674 -35.26 -18.10 -13.00
C CYS A 674 -35.45 -19.56 -12.55
N ALA A 675 -34.88 -20.53 -13.27
CA ALA A 675 -35.00 -21.95 -12.95
C ALA A 675 -33.61 -22.50 -12.54
N PRO A 676 -33.23 -22.39 -11.25
CA PRO A 676 -31.95 -22.86 -10.79
C PRO A 676 -31.89 -24.40 -10.78
N TYR A 677 -30.75 -24.94 -11.22
CA TYR A 677 -30.36 -26.32 -11.02
C TYR A 677 -29.38 -26.38 -9.86
N LEU A 678 -29.65 -27.23 -8.87
CA LEU A 678 -28.72 -27.50 -7.79
C LEU A 678 -27.60 -28.41 -8.30
N LEU A 679 -26.37 -27.89 -8.30
CA LEU A 679 -25.19 -28.66 -8.70
C LEU A 679 -24.64 -29.43 -7.49
N GLN A 680 -24.27 -30.70 -7.69
CA GLN A 680 -23.68 -31.48 -6.62
C GLN A 680 -22.20 -31.13 -6.44
N SER A 681 -21.71 -31.11 -5.19
CA SER A 681 -20.33 -30.73 -4.87
C SER A 681 -19.27 -31.58 -5.58
N GLN A 682 -19.61 -32.80 -6.00
CA GLN A 682 -18.69 -33.72 -6.68
C GLN A 682 -18.49 -33.37 -8.16
N GLU A 683 -19.53 -32.94 -8.88
CA GLU A 683 -19.46 -32.48 -10.28
C GLU A 683 -18.59 -31.22 -10.42
N LEU A 684 -18.61 -30.38 -9.38
CA LEU A 684 -17.87 -29.11 -9.32
C LEU A 684 -16.41 -29.27 -8.94
N ALA A 685 -16.04 -30.36 -8.28
CA ALA A 685 -14.64 -30.67 -7.98
C ALA A 685 -13.89 -31.09 -9.25
N GLU A 686 -14.55 -31.85 -10.13
CA GLU A 686 -13.97 -32.37 -11.38
C GLU A 686 -13.95 -31.30 -12.49
N GLY A 687 -14.84 -30.31 -12.42
CA GLY A 687 -14.98 -29.22 -13.40
C GLY A 687 -16.28 -29.38 -14.18
N PHE A 688 -17.26 -28.55 -13.84
CA PHE A 688 -18.55 -28.52 -14.49
C PHE A 688 -18.46 -27.70 -15.78
N GLU A 689 -18.87 -28.27 -16.90
CA GLU A 689 -19.00 -27.55 -18.17
C GLU A 689 -20.48 -27.11 -18.34
N PRO A 690 -20.79 -25.81 -18.22
CA PRO A 690 -22.13 -25.31 -18.46
C PRO A 690 -22.65 -25.69 -19.86
N PRO A 691 -23.96 -25.94 -19.99
CA PRO A 691 -24.61 -26.14 -21.28
C PRO A 691 -24.35 -24.99 -22.26
N ALA A 692 -24.55 -25.26 -23.56
CA ALA A 692 -24.40 -24.27 -24.64
C ALA A 692 -25.01 -22.90 -24.26
N ASN A 693 -24.28 -21.83 -24.57
CA ASN A 693 -24.49 -20.41 -24.19
C ASN A 693 -24.02 -20.01 -22.79
N GLY A 694 -24.06 -20.90 -21.79
CA GLY A 694 -23.64 -20.61 -20.41
C GLY A 694 -24.77 -20.16 -19.48
N GLY A 695 -24.45 -19.48 -18.38
CA GLY A 695 -25.44 -19.03 -17.39
C GLY A 695 -24.83 -18.44 -16.11
N LEU A 696 -25.69 -18.16 -15.13
CA LEU A 696 -25.33 -17.64 -13.80
C LEU A 696 -25.08 -18.79 -12.81
N PHE A 697 -23.94 -18.77 -12.15
CA PHE A 697 -23.65 -19.53 -10.95
C PHE A 697 -23.92 -18.66 -9.73
N TRP A 698 -24.69 -19.18 -8.78
CA TRP A 698 -25.00 -18.52 -7.52
C TRP A 698 -24.60 -19.40 -6.35
N LEU A 699 -23.51 -19.02 -5.69
CA LEU A 699 -22.94 -19.70 -4.55
C LEU A 699 -23.51 -19.08 -3.27
N GLN A 700 -24.02 -19.92 -2.37
CA GLN A 700 -24.47 -19.50 -1.05
C GLN A 700 -23.74 -20.28 0.05
N HIS A 701 -23.15 -19.55 1.00
CA HIS A 701 -22.38 -20.11 2.11
C HIS A 701 -22.64 -19.35 3.41
N GLY A 702 -23.33 -19.96 4.38
CA GLY A 702 -23.69 -19.26 5.63
C GLY A 702 -24.51 -17.99 5.37
N GLU A 703 -23.99 -16.83 5.77
CA GLU A 703 -24.59 -15.50 5.47
C GLU A 703 -24.07 -14.86 4.16
N GLY A 704 -23.04 -15.44 3.53
CA GLY A 704 -22.42 -14.90 2.31
C GLY A 704 -23.00 -15.51 1.03
N SER A 705 -23.02 -14.72 -0.04
CA SER A 705 -23.37 -15.17 -1.39
C SER A 705 -22.45 -14.57 -2.45
N GLU A 706 -22.17 -15.33 -3.51
CA GLU A 706 -21.33 -14.92 -4.63
C GLU A 706 -21.97 -15.34 -5.96
N GLY A 707 -21.95 -14.45 -6.95
CA GLY A 707 -22.51 -14.70 -8.27
C GLY A 707 -21.43 -14.65 -9.36
N LEU A 708 -21.48 -15.58 -10.32
CA LEU A 708 -20.59 -15.61 -11.48
C LEU A 708 -21.38 -15.95 -12.75
N VAL A 709 -21.45 -15.02 -13.70
CA VAL A 709 -22.02 -15.25 -15.03
C VAL A 709 -20.94 -15.78 -15.95
N VAL A 710 -21.13 -16.99 -16.47
CA VAL A 710 -20.21 -17.68 -17.37
C VAL A 710 -20.82 -17.76 -18.75
N SER A 711 -20.04 -17.36 -19.75
CA SER A 711 -20.45 -17.36 -21.15
C SER A 711 -19.54 -18.26 -21.99
N MET A 712 -20.15 -19.13 -22.82
CA MET A 712 -19.39 -20.06 -23.66
C MET A 712 -18.74 -19.39 -24.87
N PRO A 713 -17.47 -19.74 -25.21
CA PRO A 713 -16.74 -19.17 -26.34
C PRO A 713 -17.21 -19.70 -27.70
N LEU A 714 -17.73 -20.93 -27.74
CA LEU A 714 -18.27 -21.51 -28.97
C LEU A 714 -19.67 -20.95 -29.23
N VAL A 715 -19.85 -20.31 -30.38
CA VAL A 715 -21.14 -19.86 -30.91
C VAL A 715 -21.50 -20.81 -32.04
N ALA A 716 -22.43 -21.73 -31.82
CA ALA A 716 -22.82 -22.71 -32.84
C ALA A 716 -23.82 -22.12 -33.86
N SER A 717 -24.57 -21.08 -33.45
CA SER A 717 -25.60 -20.43 -34.25
C SER A 717 -25.73 -18.94 -33.93
N LEU A 718 -26.36 -18.15 -34.82
CA LEU A 718 -26.62 -16.73 -34.54
C LEU A 718 -27.55 -16.53 -33.33
N SER A 719 -28.45 -17.48 -33.05
CA SER A 719 -29.28 -17.50 -31.84
C SER A 719 -28.49 -17.64 -30.54
N ASP A 720 -27.27 -18.19 -30.61
CA ASP A 720 -26.40 -18.32 -29.44
C ASP A 720 -25.75 -16.98 -29.06
N LEU A 721 -25.65 -16.01 -29.98
CA LEU A 721 -25.11 -14.67 -29.69
C LEU A 721 -26.00 -13.90 -28.72
N ALA A 722 -27.32 -14.03 -28.88
CA ALA A 722 -28.34 -13.36 -28.07
C ALA A 722 -29.35 -14.41 -27.56
N PRO A 723 -29.02 -15.12 -26.46
CA PRO A 723 -29.92 -16.12 -25.91
C PRO A 723 -31.21 -15.45 -25.44
N GLU A 724 -32.33 -15.76 -26.11
CA GLU A 724 -33.66 -15.30 -25.72
C GLU A 724 -34.38 -16.39 -24.90
N PRO A 725 -34.62 -16.17 -23.60
CA PRO A 725 -35.38 -17.10 -22.79
C PRO A 725 -36.86 -17.10 -23.24
N PRO A 726 -37.50 -18.28 -23.42
CA PRO A 726 -38.91 -18.36 -23.75
C PRO A 726 -39.78 -17.84 -22.60
N GLU A 727 -41.00 -17.37 -22.90
CA GLU A 727 -41.85 -16.76 -21.86
C GLU A 727 -42.20 -17.69 -20.69
N ASN A 728 -42.28 -18.99 -20.94
CA ASN A 728 -42.52 -20.01 -19.91
C ASN A 728 -41.31 -20.26 -19.00
N ALA A 729 -40.13 -19.71 -19.32
CA ALA A 729 -38.95 -19.78 -18.47
C ALA A 729 -39.02 -18.80 -17.28
N PHE A 730 -40.01 -17.91 -17.27
CA PHE A 730 -40.22 -16.94 -16.20
C PHE A 730 -41.31 -17.41 -15.23
N PRO A 731 -41.17 -17.10 -13.92
CA PRO A 731 -42.10 -17.58 -12.91
C PRO A 731 -43.49 -16.95 -13.08
N SER A 732 -44.53 -17.72 -12.77
CA SER A 732 -45.94 -17.30 -12.80
C SER A 732 -46.61 -17.60 -11.45
N GLY A 733 -47.67 -16.86 -11.11
CA GLY A 733 -48.42 -17.03 -9.85
C GLY A 733 -48.11 -15.97 -8.78
N PRO A 734 -48.60 -16.14 -7.54
CA PRO A 734 -48.51 -15.14 -6.48
C PRO A 734 -47.08 -14.75 -6.10
N GLU A 735 -46.14 -15.69 -6.20
CA GLU A 735 -44.74 -15.52 -5.80
C GLU A 735 -43.83 -15.03 -6.94
N ALA A 736 -44.36 -14.90 -8.16
CA ALA A 736 -43.59 -14.58 -9.35
C ALA A 736 -42.83 -13.25 -9.23
N LEU A 737 -43.43 -12.26 -8.56
CA LEU A 737 -42.83 -10.95 -8.36
C LEU A 737 -41.53 -11.05 -7.54
N ARG A 738 -41.59 -11.75 -6.39
CA ARG A 738 -40.44 -11.92 -5.48
C ARG A 738 -39.34 -12.76 -6.11
N ILE A 739 -39.71 -13.86 -6.80
CA ILE A 739 -38.74 -14.72 -7.48
C ILE A 739 -38.01 -13.93 -8.58
N THR A 740 -38.74 -13.20 -9.42
CA THR A 740 -38.16 -12.40 -10.52
C THR A 740 -37.20 -11.32 -9.99
N GLN A 741 -37.59 -10.62 -8.93
CA GLN A 741 -36.75 -9.62 -8.29
C GLN A 741 -35.47 -10.23 -7.69
N ALA A 742 -35.58 -11.36 -7.00
CA ALA A 742 -34.43 -12.04 -6.42
C ALA A 742 -33.42 -12.41 -7.51
N HIS A 743 -33.88 -13.02 -8.61
CA HIS A 743 -33.00 -13.35 -9.74
C HIS A 743 -32.45 -12.09 -10.42
N LEU A 744 -33.25 -11.04 -10.64
CA LEU A 744 -32.77 -9.78 -11.21
C LEU A 744 -31.59 -9.20 -10.41
N SER A 745 -31.69 -9.23 -9.08
CA SER A 745 -30.62 -8.77 -8.19
C SER A 745 -29.38 -9.66 -8.29
N ARG A 746 -29.56 -10.98 -8.30
CA ARG A 746 -28.46 -11.96 -8.47
C ARG A 746 -27.71 -11.77 -9.79
N TRP A 747 -28.43 -11.59 -10.91
CA TRP A 747 -27.83 -11.39 -12.23
C TRP A 747 -27.06 -10.06 -12.32
N ARG A 748 -27.57 -8.98 -11.72
CA ARG A 748 -26.89 -7.66 -11.71
C ARG A 748 -25.61 -7.63 -10.87
N GLN A 749 -25.59 -8.36 -9.74
CA GLN A 749 -24.47 -8.37 -8.80
C GLN A 749 -23.34 -9.35 -9.17
N ALA A 750 -23.59 -10.24 -10.13
CA ALA A 750 -22.64 -11.30 -10.48
C ALA A 750 -21.42 -10.79 -11.26
N ALA A 751 -20.25 -11.35 -10.92
CA ALA A 751 -19.02 -11.19 -11.68
C ALA A 751 -19.14 -11.83 -13.07
N LEU A 752 -18.31 -11.40 -14.03
CA LEU A 752 -18.39 -11.81 -15.42
C LEU A 752 -17.21 -12.72 -15.82
N ALA A 753 -17.50 -13.77 -16.59
CA ALA A 753 -16.53 -14.74 -17.07
C ALA A 753 -16.82 -15.18 -18.52
N GLY A 754 -15.79 -15.13 -19.37
CA GLY A 754 -15.86 -15.55 -20.77
C GLY A 754 -16.35 -14.47 -21.75
N PRO A 755 -16.25 -14.73 -23.06
CA PRO A 755 -16.59 -13.74 -24.10
C PRO A 755 -18.09 -13.47 -24.15
N LEU A 756 -18.49 -12.24 -24.49
CA LEU A 756 -19.90 -11.80 -24.57
C LEU A 756 -20.70 -11.90 -23.26
N ALA A 757 -20.07 -12.22 -22.12
CA ALA A 757 -20.75 -12.39 -20.83
C ALA A 757 -21.50 -11.12 -20.40
N GLU A 758 -20.89 -9.94 -20.60
CA GLU A 758 -21.53 -8.65 -20.33
C GLU A 758 -22.79 -8.47 -21.17
N VAL A 759 -22.69 -8.62 -22.49
CA VAL A 759 -23.82 -8.44 -23.42
C VAL A 759 -24.95 -9.43 -23.13
N ARG A 760 -24.63 -10.71 -22.91
CA ARG A 760 -25.62 -11.75 -22.58
C ARG A 760 -26.27 -11.50 -21.22
N ARG A 761 -25.51 -11.07 -20.20
CA ARG A 761 -26.07 -10.66 -18.90
C ARG A 761 -27.05 -9.51 -19.06
N GLU A 762 -26.66 -8.44 -19.77
CA GLU A 762 -27.52 -7.27 -19.99
C GLU A 762 -28.83 -7.65 -20.69
N LEU A 763 -28.79 -8.56 -21.67
CA LEU A 763 -29.99 -9.09 -22.32
C LEU A 763 -30.91 -9.82 -21.33
N ILE A 764 -30.36 -10.66 -20.45
CA ILE A 764 -31.16 -11.35 -19.42
C ILE A 764 -31.70 -10.39 -18.37
N VAL A 765 -30.90 -9.43 -17.90
CA VAL A 765 -31.34 -8.39 -16.95
C VAL A 765 -32.50 -7.60 -17.57
N LYS A 766 -32.40 -7.19 -18.84
CA LYS A 766 -33.49 -6.53 -19.57
C LYS A 766 -34.75 -7.38 -19.65
N ASN A 767 -34.62 -8.69 -19.92
CA ASN A 767 -35.76 -9.60 -19.98
C ASN A 767 -36.41 -9.84 -18.61
N LEU A 768 -35.62 -9.94 -17.54
CA LEU A 768 -36.12 -10.02 -16.16
C LEU A 768 -36.86 -8.76 -15.74
N GLU A 769 -36.35 -7.58 -16.11
CA GLU A 769 -37.06 -6.31 -15.87
C GLU A 769 -38.39 -6.25 -16.63
N ARG A 770 -38.40 -6.63 -17.92
CA ARG A 770 -39.64 -6.69 -18.70
C ARG A 770 -40.66 -7.61 -18.05
N HIS A 771 -40.23 -8.77 -17.55
CA HIS A 771 -41.12 -9.69 -16.83
C HIS A 771 -41.60 -9.12 -15.49
N LEU A 772 -40.73 -8.43 -14.74
CA LEU A 772 -41.12 -7.72 -13.51
C LEU A 772 -42.21 -6.68 -13.79
N PHE A 773 -42.03 -5.87 -14.84
CA PHE A 773 -43.02 -4.88 -15.25
C PHE A 773 -44.27 -5.49 -15.90
N ARG A 774 -44.19 -6.68 -16.50
CA ARG A 774 -45.37 -7.46 -16.89
C ARG A 774 -46.25 -7.78 -15.69
N ILE A 775 -45.64 -8.19 -14.56
CA ILE A 775 -46.36 -8.50 -13.32
C ILE A 775 -46.95 -7.23 -12.70
N LEU A 776 -46.18 -6.14 -12.65
CA LEU A 776 -46.59 -4.87 -12.01
C LEU A 776 -47.61 -4.08 -12.85
N CYS A 777 -47.36 -3.90 -14.14
CA CYS A 777 -48.18 -3.09 -15.05
C CYS A 777 -49.29 -3.89 -15.75
N GLY A 778 -49.16 -5.21 -15.82
CA GLY A 778 -50.12 -6.11 -16.47
C GLY A 778 -49.80 -6.40 -17.95
N GLU A 779 -50.53 -7.37 -18.51
CA GLU A 779 -50.29 -7.93 -19.85
C GLU A 779 -50.44 -6.90 -20.98
N VAL A 780 -51.41 -5.97 -20.87
CA VAL A 780 -51.66 -4.95 -21.88
C VAL A 780 -50.43 -4.05 -22.09
N TRP A 781 -49.79 -3.63 -20.99
CA TRP A 781 -48.57 -2.84 -21.05
C TRP A 781 -47.41 -3.64 -21.63
N PHE A 782 -47.26 -4.90 -21.22
CA PHE A 782 -46.19 -5.77 -21.73
C PHE A 782 -46.26 -5.96 -23.25
N GLN A 783 -47.46 -6.16 -23.80
CA GLN A 783 -47.66 -6.26 -25.25
C GLN A 783 -47.37 -4.93 -25.95
N ALA A 784 -47.76 -3.80 -25.36
CA ALA A 784 -47.46 -2.47 -25.90
C ALA A 784 -45.94 -2.19 -25.92
N GLU A 785 -45.20 -2.58 -24.87
CA GLU A 785 -43.75 -2.45 -24.78
C GLU A 785 -43.04 -3.28 -25.87
N LYS A 786 -43.51 -4.51 -26.13
CA LYS A 786 -43.02 -5.35 -27.23
C LYS A 786 -43.25 -4.75 -28.62
N VAL A 787 -44.44 -4.21 -28.87
CA VAL A 787 -44.75 -3.53 -30.15
C VAL A 787 -43.84 -2.32 -30.34
N TYR A 788 -43.60 -1.54 -29.27
CA TYR A 788 -42.70 -0.40 -29.32
C TYR A 788 -41.25 -0.79 -29.60
N ASP A 789 -40.76 -1.92 -29.05
CA ASP A 789 -39.41 -2.40 -29.31
C ASP A 789 -39.15 -2.79 -30.76
N LEU A 790 -40.17 -3.32 -31.43
CA LEU A 790 -40.11 -3.69 -32.84
C LEU A 790 -40.37 -2.50 -33.78
N SER A 791 -40.78 -1.36 -33.23
CA SER A 791 -41.08 -0.15 -34.00
C SER A 791 -39.82 0.64 -34.37
N ALA A 792 -39.99 1.61 -35.28
CA ALA A 792 -38.93 2.55 -35.63
C ALA A 792 -38.66 3.61 -34.53
N LYS A 793 -39.42 3.57 -33.42
CA LYS A 793 -39.33 4.50 -32.28
C LYS A 793 -39.58 5.95 -32.70
N THR A 794 -40.56 6.14 -33.59
CA THR A 794 -41.02 7.45 -34.03
C THR A 794 -41.84 8.15 -32.94
N ALA A 795 -42.14 9.44 -33.13
CA ALA A 795 -43.03 10.17 -32.23
C ALA A 795 -44.46 9.58 -32.21
N ALA A 796 -44.88 8.94 -33.29
CA ALA A 796 -46.17 8.24 -33.36
C ALA A 796 -46.15 6.93 -32.55
N ASP A 797 -45.04 6.20 -32.57
CA ASP A 797 -44.85 4.97 -31.78
C ASP A 797 -44.84 5.29 -30.28
N LEU A 798 -44.15 6.37 -29.88
CA LEU A 798 -44.12 6.85 -28.49
C LEU A 798 -45.53 7.25 -28.00
N ARG A 799 -46.30 7.95 -28.83
CA ARG A 799 -47.71 8.29 -28.51
C ARG A 799 -48.56 7.04 -28.35
N THR A 800 -48.38 6.05 -29.23
CA THR A 800 -49.11 4.78 -29.17
C THR A 800 -48.79 4.01 -27.89
N LEU A 801 -47.52 3.99 -27.47
CA LEU A 801 -47.11 3.41 -26.19
C LEU A 801 -47.70 4.18 -24.99
N ALA A 802 -47.65 5.52 -25.02
CA ALA A 802 -48.17 6.36 -23.94
C ALA A 802 -49.70 6.19 -23.73
N LEU A 803 -50.46 5.97 -24.80
CA LEU A 803 -51.91 5.71 -24.69
C LEU A 803 -52.24 4.44 -23.89
N ASN A 804 -51.32 3.49 -23.78
CA ASN A 804 -51.47 2.26 -23.01
C ASN A 804 -51.21 2.43 -21.50
N ILE A 805 -51.02 3.65 -21.00
CA ILE A 805 -50.94 3.94 -19.55
C ILE A 805 -52.26 3.61 -18.81
N GLU A 806 -53.38 3.40 -19.54
CA GLU A 806 -54.73 3.15 -18.98
C GLU A 806 -55.16 4.19 -17.92
N ALA A 807 -54.65 5.42 -18.05
CA ALA A 807 -55.12 6.59 -17.30
C ALA A 807 -56.18 7.35 -18.12
N LYS A 808 -56.66 8.48 -17.59
CA LYS A 808 -57.48 9.40 -18.40
C LYS A 808 -56.71 9.77 -19.69
N PRO A 809 -57.35 9.75 -20.87
CA PRO A 809 -56.68 10.01 -22.15
C PRO A 809 -55.86 11.31 -22.16
N ALA A 810 -56.37 12.36 -21.51
CA ALA A 810 -55.66 13.64 -21.38
C ALA A 810 -54.30 13.51 -20.67
N PHE A 811 -54.17 12.65 -19.66
CA PHE A 811 -52.92 12.44 -18.93
C PHE A 811 -51.90 11.67 -19.79
N ALA A 812 -52.33 10.61 -20.46
CA ALA A 812 -51.48 9.81 -21.36
C ALA A 812 -50.93 10.66 -22.53
N VAL A 813 -51.80 11.48 -23.15
CA VAL A 813 -51.40 12.40 -24.23
C VAL A 813 -50.39 13.43 -23.74
N LEU A 814 -50.57 13.97 -22.54
CA LEU A 814 -49.65 14.96 -21.98
C LEU A 814 -48.28 14.37 -21.67
N ILE A 815 -48.20 13.18 -21.07
CA ILE A 815 -46.92 12.52 -20.84
C ILE A 815 -46.21 12.21 -22.16
N GLY A 816 -46.94 11.75 -23.18
CA GLY A 816 -46.38 11.49 -24.50
C GLY A 816 -45.91 12.76 -25.23
N ARG A 817 -46.61 13.89 -25.04
CA ARG A 817 -46.25 15.19 -25.62
C ARG A 817 -45.05 15.83 -24.92
N ASP A 818 -45.07 15.84 -23.59
CA ASP A 818 -44.04 16.50 -22.76
C ASP A 818 -42.88 15.53 -22.43
N PHE A 819 -42.76 14.42 -23.17
CA PHE A 819 -41.79 13.34 -22.88
C PHE A 819 -40.35 13.84 -22.89
N GLU A 820 -39.95 14.61 -23.90
CA GLU A 820 -38.58 15.15 -24.03
C GLU A 820 -38.25 16.10 -22.88
N ASP A 821 -39.16 17.02 -22.56
CA ASP A 821 -39.03 17.94 -21.45
C ASP A 821 -38.88 17.18 -20.13
N LEU A 822 -39.73 16.18 -19.87
CA LEU A 822 -39.66 15.35 -18.67
C LEU A 822 -38.38 14.52 -18.60
N HIS A 823 -37.88 14.01 -19.73
CA HIS A 823 -36.66 13.22 -19.81
C HIS A 823 -35.40 14.07 -19.58
N SER A 824 -35.44 15.36 -19.93
CA SER A 824 -34.33 16.31 -19.68
C SER A 824 -34.17 16.72 -18.21
N LEU A 825 -35.24 16.60 -17.41
CA LEU A 825 -35.23 16.93 -15.98
C LEU A 825 -34.49 15.88 -15.15
N GLY A 826 -33.81 16.34 -14.08
CA GLY A 826 -33.27 15.47 -13.04
C GLY A 826 -34.38 14.71 -12.29
N VAL A 827 -34.05 13.53 -11.75
CA VAL A 827 -35.02 12.59 -11.17
C VAL A 827 -35.98 13.22 -10.14
N PRO A 828 -35.53 14.05 -9.16
CA PRO A 828 -36.45 14.67 -8.20
C PRO A 828 -37.46 15.63 -8.85
N ALA A 829 -36.99 16.51 -9.74
CA ALA A 829 -37.85 17.47 -10.45
C ALA A 829 -38.82 16.77 -11.41
N ARG A 830 -38.39 15.67 -12.03
CA ARG A 830 -39.23 14.82 -12.87
C ARG A 830 -40.37 14.20 -12.07
N ILE A 831 -40.09 13.66 -10.88
CA ILE A 831 -41.11 13.10 -9.98
C ILE A 831 -42.15 14.17 -9.61
N ASP A 832 -41.70 15.35 -9.16
CA ASP A 832 -42.60 16.44 -8.77
C ASP A 832 -43.55 16.85 -9.90
N ARG A 833 -43.02 16.97 -11.12
CA ARG A 833 -43.81 17.36 -12.29
C ARG A 833 -44.90 16.35 -12.63
N ILE A 834 -44.58 15.05 -12.58
CA ILE A 834 -45.56 14.00 -12.88
C ILE A 834 -46.60 13.87 -11.78
N VAL A 835 -46.21 14.05 -10.51
CA VAL A 835 -47.13 14.07 -9.37
C VAL A 835 -48.12 15.23 -9.50
N GLU A 836 -47.65 16.41 -9.90
CA GLU A 836 -48.51 17.58 -10.20
C GLU A 836 -49.52 17.26 -11.32
N MET A 837 -49.05 16.64 -12.41
CA MET A 837 -49.90 16.21 -13.52
C MET A 837 -50.93 15.16 -13.06
N ALA A 838 -50.52 14.16 -12.30
CA ALA A 838 -51.40 13.12 -11.78
C ALA A 838 -52.50 13.70 -10.88
N LYS A 839 -52.15 14.69 -10.04
CA LYS A 839 -53.10 15.44 -9.20
C LYS A 839 -54.08 16.26 -10.02
N ARG A 840 -53.60 17.02 -11.01
CA ARG A 840 -54.44 17.85 -11.90
C ARG A 840 -55.48 17.01 -12.65
N TYR A 841 -55.09 15.82 -13.12
CA TYR A 841 -55.99 14.93 -13.86
C TYR A 841 -56.75 13.93 -12.97
N ARG A 842 -56.55 13.97 -11.64
CA ARG A 842 -57.14 13.05 -10.65
C ARG A 842 -56.91 11.58 -11.04
N VAL A 843 -55.66 11.23 -11.33
CA VAL A 843 -55.24 9.88 -11.73
C VAL A 843 -54.93 9.01 -10.51
N CYS A 844 -54.24 9.56 -9.51
CA CYS A 844 -53.85 8.90 -8.27
C CYS A 844 -53.66 9.94 -7.15
N ASP A 845 -53.63 9.52 -5.89
CA ASP A 845 -53.28 10.40 -4.78
C ASP A 845 -51.79 10.75 -4.79
N GLU A 846 -51.45 11.90 -4.20
CA GLU A 846 -50.10 12.47 -4.25
C GLU A 846 -49.05 11.57 -3.58
N ALA A 847 -49.43 10.88 -2.49
CA ALA A 847 -48.53 9.99 -1.76
C ALA A 847 -48.22 8.73 -2.56
N THR A 848 -49.25 8.07 -3.10
CA THR A 848 -49.11 6.86 -3.93
C THR A 848 -48.35 7.15 -5.23
N ALA A 849 -48.65 8.27 -5.91
CA ALA A 849 -47.94 8.67 -7.13
C ALA A 849 -46.45 8.89 -6.86
N ARG A 850 -46.12 9.62 -5.79
CA ARG A 850 -44.74 9.92 -5.42
C ARG A 850 -43.96 8.66 -5.06
N VAL A 851 -44.55 7.76 -4.27
CA VAL A 851 -43.92 6.48 -3.91
C VAL A 851 -43.67 5.61 -5.14
N ALA A 852 -44.67 5.45 -6.01
CA ALA A 852 -44.54 4.65 -7.23
C ALA A 852 -43.46 5.19 -8.18
N LEU A 853 -43.45 6.50 -8.41
CA LEU A 853 -42.49 7.17 -9.29
C LEU A 853 -41.07 7.14 -8.72
N THR A 854 -40.92 7.34 -7.41
CA THR A 854 -39.60 7.31 -6.76
C THR A 854 -38.99 5.91 -6.91
N ILE A 855 -39.72 4.86 -6.54
CA ILE A 855 -39.18 3.50 -6.55
C ILE A 855 -38.86 3.03 -7.98
N CYS A 856 -39.65 3.43 -8.99
CA CYS A 856 -39.37 3.08 -10.38
C CYS A 856 -38.23 3.89 -11.03
N LEU A 857 -38.17 5.20 -10.81
CA LEU A 857 -37.20 6.08 -11.48
C LEU A 857 -35.80 6.06 -10.82
N THR A 858 -35.68 5.56 -9.59
CA THR A 858 -34.40 5.36 -8.90
C THR A 858 -33.97 3.89 -8.87
N GLU A 859 -34.60 3.02 -9.66
CA GLU A 859 -34.37 1.56 -9.64
C GLU A 859 -34.56 0.88 -8.26
N GLY A 860 -35.32 1.51 -7.37
CA GLY A 860 -35.63 1.01 -6.03
C GLY A 860 -36.46 -0.28 -6.02
N TYR A 861 -37.01 -0.71 -7.17
CA TYR A 861 -37.66 -2.00 -7.34
C TYR A 861 -36.70 -3.20 -7.17
N THR A 862 -35.39 -2.95 -7.07
CA THR A 862 -34.38 -3.94 -6.71
C THR A 862 -34.33 -4.23 -5.20
N ASP A 863 -34.82 -3.31 -4.35
CA ASP A 863 -34.91 -3.49 -2.89
C ASP A 863 -36.21 -4.23 -2.51
N PRO A 864 -36.14 -5.39 -1.80
CA PRO A 864 -37.33 -6.15 -1.39
C PRO A 864 -38.32 -5.33 -0.57
N ALA A 865 -37.85 -4.47 0.34
CA ALA A 865 -38.71 -3.69 1.22
C ALA A 865 -39.51 -2.62 0.44
N LEU A 866 -38.89 -2.05 -0.59
CA LEU A 866 -39.55 -1.08 -1.47
C LEU A 866 -40.47 -1.78 -2.47
N LEU A 867 -40.13 -2.99 -2.93
CA LEU A 867 -40.98 -3.77 -3.83
C LEU A 867 -42.29 -4.22 -3.14
N ASP A 868 -42.23 -4.62 -1.87
CA ASP A 868 -43.43 -4.95 -1.08
C ASP A 868 -44.34 -3.73 -0.89
N ARG A 869 -43.75 -2.55 -0.72
CA ARG A 869 -44.52 -1.30 -0.73
C ARG A 869 -45.18 -1.09 -2.09
N LEU A 870 -44.47 -1.27 -3.19
CA LEU A 870 -45.04 -1.14 -4.54
C LEU A 870 -46.20 -2.12 -4.81
N SER A 871 -46.04 -3.38 -4.40
CA SER A 871 -47.08 -4.41 -4.60
C SER A 871 -48.33 -4.11 -3.79
N SER A 872 -48.18 -3.55 -2.57
CA SER A 872 -49.28 -3.17 -1.69
C SER A 872 -50.15 -2.02 -2.23
N LEU A 873 -49.62 -1.17 -3.12
CA LEU A 873 -50.36 -0.07 -3.75
C LEU A 873 -51.40 -0.58 -4.78
N GLY A 874 -51.34 -1.86 -5.14
CA GLY A 874 -52.36 -2.56 -5.91
C GLY A 874 -52.66 -1.93 -7.28
N LYS A 875 -53.93 -2.01 -7.71
CA LYS A 875 -54.36 -1.51 -9.03
C LYS A 875 -54.26 0.02 -9.17
N HIS A 876 -54.27 0.76 -8.06
CA HIS A 876 -54.37 2.23 -8.04
C HIS A 876 -53.05 2.92 -8.42
N ALA A 877 -51.91 2.23 -8.23
CA ALA A 877 -50.61 2.71 -8.68
C ALA A 877 -50.24 2.30 -10.11
N ARG A 878 -50.97 1.37 -10.76
CA ARG A 878 -50.59 0.81 -12.07
C ARG A 878 -50.38 1.86 -13.16
N SER A 879 -51.26 2.85 -13.25
CA SER A 879 -51.10 3.94 -14.22
C SER A 879 -49.86 4.79 -13.95
N MET A 880 -49.46 4.96 -12.68
CA MET A 880 -48.22 5.65 -12.33
C MET A 880 -46.98 4.80 -12.61
N LEU A 881 -47.05 3.48 -12.38
CA LEU A 881 -45.98 2.54 -12.72
C LEU A 881 -45.73 2.48 -14.23
N ARG A 882 -46.80 2.48 -15.04
CA ARG A 882 -46.71 2.56 -16.51
C ARG A 882 -46.12 3.88 -16.98
N ALA A 883 -46.53 5.00 -16.38
CA ALA A 883 -45.95 6.31 -16.65
C ALA A 883 -44.45 6.36 -16.28
N ALA A 884 -44.07 5.80 -15.14
CA ALA A 884 -42.68 5.69 -14.71
C ALA A 884 -41.86 4.81 -15.68
N ARG A 885 -42.41 3.65 -16.06
CA ARG A 885 -41.78 2.72 -17.00
C ARG A 885 -41.62 3.34 -18.39
N LEU A 886 -42.60 4.11 -18.88
CA LEU A 886 -42.47 4.86 -20.13
C LEU A 886 -41.23 5.77 -20.09
N LEU A 887 -41.05 6.52 -19.01
CA LEU A 887 -39.97 7.51 -18.87
C LEU A 887 -38.59 6.89 -18.62
N SER A 888 -38.53 5.69 -18.03
CA SER A 888 -37.28 4.96 -17.85
C SER A 888 -36.90 4.13 -19.09
N TYR A 889 -37.89 3.69 -19.87
CA TYR A 889 -37.70 2.71 -20.94
C TYR A 889 -37.70 3.31 -22.35
N ALA A 890 -38.61 4.24 -22.63
CA ALA A 890 -38.76 4.78 -23.96
C ALA A 890 -37.58 5.70 -24.33
N GLN A 891 -37.28 5.75 -25.62
CA GLN A 891 -36.20 6.57 -26.17
C GLN A 891 -36.79 7.87 -26.72
N VAL A 892 -35.99 8.94 -26.71
CA VAL A 892 -36.35 10.19 -27.40
C VAL A 892 -36.56 9.88 -28.88
N PRO A 893 -37.68 10.31 -29.51
CA PRO A 893 -38.00 9.99 -30.88
C PRO A 893 -36.89 10.34 -31.87
N THR A 894 -36.55 9.40 -32.74
CA THR A 894 -35.48 9.54 -33.75
C THR A 894 -35.76 10.65 -34.77
N ASP A 895 -37.03 10.86 -35.12
CA ASP A 895 -37.46 11.90 -36.07
C ASP A 895 -37.36 13.33 -35.52
N CYS A 896 -37.23 13.52 -34.20
CA CYS A 896 -37.01 14.83 -33.60
C CYS A 896 -35.51 15.21 -33.61
N GLN A 897 -34.61 14.23 -33.61
CA GLN A 897 -33.16 14.45 -33.65
C GLN A 897 -32.64 14.93 -35.01
N SER A 898 -33.38 14.66 -36.10
CA SER A 898 -33.02 15.12 -37.46
C SER A 898 -33.29 16.62 -37.68
N SER A 899 -34.08 17.27 -36.82
CA SER A 899 -34.37 18.71 -36.92
C SER A 899 -33.25 19.62 -36.42
N VAL A 900 -32.31 19.10 -35.62
CA VAL A 900 -31.20 19.89 -35.03
C VAL A 900 -29.94 19.90 -35.90
N LYS A 901 -29.75 18.91 -36.80
CA LYS A 901 -28.57 18.84 -37.67
C LYS A 901 -28.64 19.65 -38.97
N VAL A 902 -29.72 20.40 -39.21
CA VAL A 902 -29.85 21.31 -40.38
C VAL A 902 -29.71 22.79 -39.99
N ALA A 903 -29.45 23.07 -38.71
CA ALA A 903 -29.16 24.41 -38.22
C ALA A 903 -27.96 24.41 -37.26
N SER A 904 -26.79 23.98 -37.76
CA SER A 904 -25.47 24.29 -37.21
C SER A 904 -24.40 24.16 -38.29
#